data_AF-A0A3B8ZHD6-F1
#
_entry.id   AF-A0A3B8ZHD6-F1
#
_cell.length_a   1.000
_cell.length_b   1.000
_cell.length_c   1.000
_cell.angle_alpha   90.00
_cell.angle_beta   90.00
_cell.angle_gamma   90.00
#
_symmetry.space_group_name_H-M   'P 1'
#
loop_
_entity.id
_entity.type
_entity.pdbx_description
1 polymer ?
#
loop_
_entity_poly.entity_id
_entity_poly.type
_entity_poly.pdbx_seq_one_letter_code
_entity_poly.pdbx_strand_id
1 'polypeptide(L)'
;MGTDKTVVTDQNVPYVFGVDDFGFTDPNNSPAHFLDSVVVSSLPTAGSLTLGGSPVIVNQAIAVASITAGDLVFTPEQDGSGAAYTSWTFQVRDNGGTANGGANLDPLPKTLTINVDPLVLPSVRINEALVNPSDADDAREFIELIRLSPSDNLENVWLIELETDSPTARGAVDFALPLSSASFGSNNLLLIGENYETSTPYALPAATGRLNLNRPGSPRFENSASLLLVYNFTGTVGVDYDTNDDGLLDSQPWAAVIDAVALAAINEPAYIGGTRVLNASGIGVVDAVVRFSGDSSASSSAAWYGGEVLDTGNGALDLQFQAAPNRTTNFPSGGVLTPGRPNTLQASAEIVGQYVYHANSSFAEIGIAQAIDARALLAKEGSTPQLLGLNNLINSTRGINGLVFDINNLPGAVTAGDFVFQMSPTGAFGEIVNPVGSWEVAPEPSSVTVQGGTPSRVLVTWPNNTIANRWLRVTVKANANTGLAAPEVFYVGHLQGESTGPDGGKFTVLVADILAIRAALTQSAAASSIVDLDKSGVVLVADILAARSQLTQELTQITIPASGGGGGGAFAEDSQLISEPLQQEYQFDLSNQMLNATPAQVASVQRQLELPTGAPARRGVHAVNNTSSHRSVRDLALSTWNLPPRRSLKLLETSNSASRARLVDLLFDSVSEFASDIGYF
;
A
#
# COMPACT_ATOMS: atom_id res chain seq x y z
N MET A 1 26.39 50.73 42.53
CA MET A 1 26.95 49.60 41.75
C MET A 1 25.89 48.51 41.63
N GLY A 2 25.74 47.99 40.42
CA GLY A 2 24.87 46.84 40.11
C GLY A 2 25.65 45.53 40.15
N THR A 3 24.97 44.44 39.83
CA THR A 3 25.56 43.09 39.80
C THR A 3 25.16 42.33 38.55
N ASP A 4 26.05 41.50 38.02
CA ASP A 4 25.67 40.56 36.95
C ASP A 4 24.59 39.61 37.46
N LYS A 5 23.69 39.21 36.56
CA LYS A 5 22.56 38.35 36.90
C LYS A 5 22.25 37.39 35.76
N THR A 6 21.90 36.16 36.11
CA THR A 6 21.22 35.23 35.22
C THR A 6 19.78 35.05 35.68
N VAL A 7 18.85 35.18 34.75
CA VAL A 7 17.42 34.89 34.94
C VAL A 7 17.00 33.76 34.01
N VAL A 8 15.85 33.15 34.30
CA VAL A 8 15.31 32.02 33.53
C VAL A 8 13.85 32.33 33.19
N THR A 9 13.46 32.00 31.97
CA THR A 9 12.07 31.94 31.54
C THR A 9 11.85 30.71 30.67
N ASP A 10 10.60 30.34 30.41
CA ASP A 10 10.28 29.21 29.53
C ASP A 10 10.16 29.70 28.08
N GLN A 11 10.36 28.79 27.12
CA GLN A 11 10.13 29.05 25.70
C GLN A 11 8.73 29.64 25.48
N ASN A 12 8.64 30.66 24.62
CA ASN A 12 7.40 31.39 24.30
C ASN A 12 6.76 32.13 25.50
N VAL A 13 7.44 32.23 26.65
CA VAL A 13 6.97 32.98 27.83
C VAL A 13 7.79 34.27 27.99
N PRO A 14 7.15 35.45 28.07
CA PRO A 14 7.85 36.69 28.39
C PRO A 14 8.38 36.73 29.83
N TYR A 15 9.57 37.29 30.02
CA TYR A 15 10.15 37.57 31.33
C TYR A 15 9.93 39.02 31.73
N VAL A 16 9.21 39.23 32.85
CA VAL A 16 8.99 40.56 33.44
C VAL A 16 10.09 40.84 34.47
N PHE A 17 10.86 41.91 34.27
CA PHE A 17 11.98 42.24 35.15
C PHE A 17 11.54 42.90 36.45
N GLY A 18 12.17 42.50 37.55
CA GLY A 18 12.07 43.14 38.86
C GLY A 18 13.29 44.02 39.16
N VAL A 19 13.16 44.89 40.16
CA VAL A 19 14.27 45.75 40.61
C VAL A 19 15.47 44.93 41.12
N ASP A 20 15.20 43.80 41.76
CA ASP A 20 16.23 42.91 42.33
C ASP A 20 17.09 42.20 41.27
N ASP A 21 16.65 42.14 40.01
CA ASP A 21 17.41 41.52 38.92
C ASP A 21 18.68 42.31 38.57
N PHE A 22 18.71 43.60 38.89
CA PHE A 22 19.83 44.49 38.57
C PHE A 22 20.86 44.58 39.70
N GLY A 23 20.42 44.34 40.95
CA GLY A 23 21.19 44.58 42.16
C GLY A 23 21.54 46.06 42.35
N PHE A 24 21.63 46.52 43.59
CA PHE A 24 22.06 47.89 43.86
C PHE A 24 22.73 48.06 45.23
N THR A 25 23.90 48.67 45.23
CA THR A 25 24.60 49.14 46.43
C THR A 25 25.23 50.51 46.18
N ASP A 26 25.19 51.40 47.16
CA ASP A 26 25.91 52.68 47.10
C ASP A 26 26.89 52.80 48.28
N PRO A 27 28.07 52.16 48.20
CA PRO A 27 29.02 52.11 49.31
C PRO A 27 29.79 53.40 49.53
N ASN A 28 29.74 54.35 48.60
CA ASN A 28 30.57 55.56 48.63
C ASN A 28 29.89 56.74 49.35
N ASN A 29 28.64 56.56 49.80
CA ASN A 29 27.84 57.61 50.43
C ASN A 29 27.29 57.15 51.79
N SER A 30 27.19 58.08 52.74
CA SER A 30 26.55 57.86 54.05
C SER A 30 25.68 59.06 54.42
N PRO A 31 24.34 58.93 54.44
CA PRO A 31 23.57 57.72 54.07
C PRO A 31 23.72 57.37 52.58
N ALA A 32 23.59 56.09 52.25
CA ALA A 32 23.61 55.59 50.87
C ALA A 32 22.45 56.17 50.06
N HIS A 33 22.68 56.48 48.78
CA HIS A 33 21.64 56.84 47.84
C HIS A 33 20.77 55.63 47.46
N PHE A 34 19.59 55.89 46.90
CA PHE A 34 18.69 54.86 46.39
C PHE A 34 18.86 54.69 44.88
N LEU A 35 18.52 53.52 44.35
CA LEU A 35 18.43 53.30 42.91
C LEU A 35 17.36 54.22 42.31
N ASP A 36 17.73 54.98 41.28
CA ASP A 36 16.84 55.87 40.53
C ASP A 36 16.41 55.23 39.21
N SER A 37 17.38 54.72 38.44
CA SER A 37 17.14 54.14 37.11
C SER A 37 18.16 53.08 36.72
N VAL A 38 17.76 52.20 35.79
CA VAL A 38 18.66 51.27 35.08
C VAL A 38 18.91 51.82 33.68
N VAL A 39 20.18 51.99 33.31
CA VAL A 39 20.59 52.44 31.98
C VAL A 39 20.98 51.24 31.14
N VAL A 40 20.31 51.07 30.00
CA VAL A 40 20.56 49.95 29.09
C VAL A 40 21.79 50.25 28.21
N SER A 41 22.89 49.55 28.42
CA SER A 41 24.18 49.80 27.73
C SER A 41 24.32 48.99 26.43
N SER A 42 23.62 47.86 26.31
CA SER A 42 23.45 47.10 25.06
C SER A 42 22.09 46.41 25.04
N LEU A 43 21.65 45.93 23.87
CA LEU A 43 20.40 45.19 23.71
C LEU A 43 20.66 43.68 23.57
N PRO A 44 19.66 42.82 23.85
CA PRO A 44 19.70 41.41 23.51
C PRO A 44 19.95 41.19 22.01
N THR A 45 20.68 40.13 21.65
CA THR A 45 20.92 39.76 20.24
C THR A 45 19.87 38.80 19.66
N ALA A 46 19.07 38.19 20.53
CA ALA A 46 17.91 37.36 20.22
C ALA A 46 16.76 37.76 21.16
N GLY A 47 15.53 37.71 20.65
CA GLY A 47 14.33 38.21 21.33
C GLY A 47 14.21 39.74 21.35
N SER A 48 13.20 40.26 22.06
CA SER A 48 12.93 41.69 22.15
C SER A 48 12.82 42.18 23.59
N LEU A 49 13.45 43.31 23.91
CA LEU A 49 13.29 44.02 25.19
C LEU A 49 12.39 45.23 24.99
N THR A 50 11.31 45.32 25.76
CA THR A 50 10.31 46.39 25.65
C THR A 50 10.05 47.07 26.99
N LEU A 51 9.64 48.34 26.95
CA LEU A 51 9.19 49.13 28.08
C LEU A 51 7.77 49.62 27.81
N GLY A 52 6.79 49.12 28.56
CA GLY A 52 5.37 49.42 28.31
C GLY A 52 4.94 49.05 26.89
N GLY A 53 5.50 47.98 26.34
CA GLY A 53 5.29 47.51 24.97
C GLY A 53 6.08 48.23 23.87
N SER A 54 6.79 49.33 24.19
CA SER A 54 7.65 50.01 23.21
C SER A 54 9.08 49.45 23.22
N PRO A 55 9.76 49.24 22.08
CA PRO A 55 11.13 48.74 22.04
C PRO A 55 12.10 49.61 22.85
N VAL A 56 12.92 48.97 23.68
CA VAL A 56 13.99 49.65 24.42
C VAL A 56 15.15 49.98 23.49
N ILE A 57 15.77 51.15 23.68
CA ILE A 57 16.95 51.59 22.91
C ILE A 57 18.20 51.68 23.79
N VAL A 58 19.38 51.61 23.16
CA VAL A 58 20.66 51.76 23.86
C VAL A 58 20.77 53.15 24.50
N ASN A 59 21.34 53.19 25.70
CA ASN A 59 21.48 54.33 26.62
C ASN A 59 20.16 54.86 27.20
N GLN A 60 19.04 54.16 27.00
CA GLN A 60 17.78 54.51 27.64
C GLN A 60 17.87 54.31 29.16
N ALA A 61 17.44 55.33 29.92
CA ALA A 61 17.27 55.24 31.37
C ALA A 61 15.85 54.77 31.69
N ILE A 62 15.73 53.64 32.36
CA ILE A 62 14.47 53.03 32.77
C ILE A 62 14.29 53.32 34.25
N ALA A 63 13.27 54.09 34.60
CA ALA A 63 13.00 54.47 35.99
C ALA A 63 12.60 53.25 36.83
N VAL A 64 13.02 53.23 38.10
CA VAL A 64 12.64 52.17 39.05
C VAL A 64 11.12 52.01 39.15
N ALA A 65 10.36 53.10 39.03
CA ALA A 65 8.90 53.06 39.05
C ALA A 65 8.31 52.21 37.91
N SER A 66 8.86 52.29 36.70
CA SER A 66 8.41 51.47 35.56
C SER A 66 8.80 50.00 35.70
N ILE A 67 9.98 49.71 36.24
CA ILE A 67 10.39 48.33 36.54
C ILE A 67 9.48 47.74 37.62
N THR A 68 9.18 48.52 38.67
CA THR A 68 8.26 48.11 39.75
C THR A 68 6.84 47.90 39.23
N ALA A 69 6.42 48.63 38.19
CA ALA A 69 5.14 48.45 37.51
C ALA A 69 5.10 47.23 36.58
N GLY A 70 6.24 46.56 36.34
CA GLY A 70 6.35 45.42 35.43
C GLY A 70 6.42 45.82 33.95
N ASP A 71 6.75 47.07 33.64
CA ASP A 71 6.75 47.58 32.26
C ASP A 71 7.94 47.07 31.44
N LEU A 72 9.04 46.69 32.09
CA LEU A 72 10.24 46.20 31.41
C LEU A 72 10.14 44.68 31.20
N VAL A 73 10.00 44.27 29.94
CA VAL A 73 9.72 42.88 29.57
C VAL A 73 10.66 42.42 28.47
N PHE A 74 11.26 41.24 28.66
CA PHE A 74 11.93 40.50 27.60
C PHE A 74 10.98 39.44 27.02
N THR A 75 10.92 39.34 25.70
CA THR A 75 10.16 38.30 24.99
C THR A 75 11.14 37.50 24.13
N PRO A 76 11.29 36.18 24.36
CA PRO A 76 12.05 35.31 23.46
C PRO A 76 11.51 35.32 22.03
N GLU A 77 12.32 34.94 21.04
CA GLU A 77 11.78 34.62 19.71
C GLU A 77 10.87 33.38 19.79
N GLN A 78 9.92 33.28 18.87
CA GLN A 78 9.08 32.10 18.76
C GLN A 78 9.95 30.85 18.63
N ASP A 79 9.68 29.87 19.50
CA ASP A 79 10.40 28.61 19.64
C ASP A 79 11.91 28.74 19.94
N GLY A 80 12.39 29.93 20.29
CA GLY A 80 13.75 30.15 20.77
C GLY A 80 13.96 29.53 22.16
N SER A 81 15.02 28.75 22.34
CA SER A 81 15.40 28.19 23.65
C SER A 81 16.92 27.98 23.76
N GLY A 82 17.42 27.86 24.99
CA GLY A 82 18.81 27.53 25.28
C GLY A 82 19.37 28.14 26.57
N ALA A 83 20.45 27.54 27.07
CA ALA A 83 21.27 28.15 28.11
C ALA A 83 22.02 29.36 27.55
N ALA A 84 22.05 30.45 28.30
CA ALA A 84 22.54 31.76 27.85
C ALA A 84 21.96 32.16 26.48
N TYR A 85 20.66 31.93 26.30
CA TYR A 85 19.91 32.20 25.07
C TYR A 85 20.19 33.61 24.52
N THR A 86 20.22 34.60 25.41
CA THR A 86 20.65 35.96 25.07
C THR A 86 21.25 36.66 26.29
N SER A 87 21.94 37.77 26.06
CA SER A 87 22.42 38.64 27.13
C SER A 87 22.44 40.10 26.70
N TRP A 88 22.39 41.00 27.67
CA TRP A 88 22.53 42.43 27.45
C TRP A 88 23.20 43.09 28.64
N THR A 89 23.73 44.30 28.44
CA THR A 89 24.48 45.00 29.48
C THR A 89 23.75 46.23 29.98
N PHE A 90 23.90 46.52 31.27
CA PHE A 90 23.25 47.65 31.94
C PHE A 90 24.17 48.31 32.96
N GLN A 91 23.84 49.55 33.34
CA GLN A 91 24.46 50.27 34.45
C GLN A 91 23.35 50.81 35.35
N VAL A 92 23.54 50.77 36.66
CA VAL A 92 22.59 51.36 37.61
C VAL A 92 22.92 52.82 37.88
N ARG A 93 21.90 53.67 37.95
CA ARG A 93 22.01 55.08 38.35
C ARG A 93 21.33 55.30 39.70
N ASP A 94 22.02 55.98 40.60
CA ASP A 94 21.48 56.37 41.91
C ASP A 94 20.81 57.76 41.89
N ASN A 95 20.10 58.09 42.97
CA ASN A 95 19.40 59.37 43.12
C ASN A 95 20.28 60.53 43.64
N GLY A 96 21.61 60.33 43.68
CA GLY A 96 22.60 61.34 43.99
C GLY A 96 22.87 62.30 42.84
N GLY A 97 23.53 63.43 43.15
CA GLY A 97 23.87 64.48 42.18
C GLY A 97 25.29 64.34 41.62
N THR A 98 25.54 64.94 40.45
CA THR A 98 26.86 64.96 39.79
C THR A 98 27.70 66.21 40.05
N ALA A 99 27.20 67.15 40.86
CA ALA A 99 27.91 68.37 41.21
C ALA A 99 29.19 68.09 42.00
N ASN A 100 30.19 68.97 41.89
CA ASN A 100 31.46 68.88 42.62
C ASN A 100 32.24 67.57 42.41
N GLY A 101 32.08 66.92 41.25
CA GLY A 101 32.75 65.66 40.94
C GLY A 101 32.01 64.40 41.44
N GLY A 102 30.74 64.51 41.83
CA GLY A 102 29.89 63.36 42.13
C GLY A 102 29.67 62.47 40.89
N ALA A 103 29.63 61.16 41.11
CA ALA A 103 29.32 60.17 40.08
C ALA A 103 28.09 59.37 40.55
N ASN A 104 27.03 59.36 39.74
CA ASN A 104 25.78 58.68 40.08
C ASN A 104 25.45 57.52 39.13
N LEU A 105 26.31 57.20 38.17
CA LEU A 105 26.16 56.05 37.26
C LEU A 105 27.27 55.04 37.57
N ASP A 106 26.92 53.76 37.63
CA ASP A 106 27.90 52.69 37.76
C ASP A 106 28.95 52.80 36.64
N PRO A 107 30.25 52.91 36.94
CA PRO A 107 31.29 53.09 35.92
C PRO A 107 31.49 51.84 35.04
N LEU A 108 31.00 50.67 35.45
CA LEU A 108 31.21 49.41 34.74
C LEU A 108 29.87 48.75 34.40
N PRO A 109 29.55 48.53 33.11
CA PRO A 109 28.40 47.76 32.71
C PRO A 109 28.38 46.37 33.37
N LYS A 110 27.19 45.93 33.75
CA LYS A 110 26.86 44.60 34.27
C LYS A 110 26.11 43.83 33.22
N THR A 111 26.26 42.52 33.22
CA THR A 111 25.63 41.63 32.25
C THR A 111 24.40 40.99 32.86
N LEU A 112 23.25 41.13 32.18
CA LEU A 112 22.07 40.33 32.44
C LEU A 112 21.98 39.25 31.37
N THR A 113 22.03 37.99 31.80
CA THR A 113 21.92 36.80 30.96
C THR A 113 20.54 36.18 31.14
N ILE A 114 19.94 35.73 30.05
CA ILE A 114 18.63 35.07 30.06
C ILE A 114 18.81 33.65 29.54
N ASN A 115 18.46 32.66 30.36
CA ASN A 115 18.24 31.30 29.91
C ASN A 115 16.77 31.16 29.49
N VAL A 116 16.52 30.45 28.39
CA VAL A 116 15.17 30.09 27.96
C VAL A 116 15.05 28.58 27.99
N ASP A 117 14.29 28.04 28.94
CA ASP A 117 14.12 26.60 29.09
C ASP A 117 13.20 26.08 27.96
N PRO A 118 13.58 24.98 27.26
CA PRO A 118 12.80 24.48 26.14
C PRO A 118 11.46 23.89 26.60
N LEU A 119 10.39 24.08 25.80
CA LEU A 119 9.12 23.41 26.03
C LEU A 119 9.28 21.91 25.73
N VAL A 120 9.16 21.07 26.77
CA VAL A 120 9.19 19.62 26.62
C VAL A 120 7.78 19.09 26.42
N LEU A 121 7.50 18.66 25.19
CA LEU A 121 6.20 18.07 24.83
C LEU A 121 6.17 16.56 25.15
N PRO A 122 5.01 16.02 25.56
CA PRO A 122 4.84 14.58 25.71
C PRO A 122 4.96 13.86 24.36
N SER A 123 5.52 12.65 24.37
CA SER A 123 5.76 11.83 23.17
C SER A 123 4.54 10.93 22.89
N VAL A 124 3.40 11.58 22.68
CA VAL A 124 2.17 10.94 22.18
C VAL A 124 1.98 11.28 20.70
N ARG A 125 1.48 10.32 19.92
CA ARG A 125 1.19 10.49 18.49
C ARG A 125 -0.19 9.97 18.16
N ILE A 126 -0.79 10.54 17.13
CA ILE A 126 -1.91 9.90 16.44
C ILE A 126 -1.29 8.71 15.68
N ASN A 127 -1.87 7.52 15.82
CA ASN A 127 -1.34 6.26 15.30
C ASN A 127 -2.08 5.79 14.05
N GLU A 128 -3.41 5.87 14.07
CA GLU A 128 -4.29 5.63 12.93
C GLU A 128 -5.63 6.29 13.19
N ALA A 129 -6.37 6.56 12.13
CA ALA A 129 -7.73 7.07 12.21
C ALA A 129 -8.57 6.49 11.07
N LEU A 130 -9.80 6.12 11.40
CA LEU A 130 -10.88 5.82 10.47
C LEU A 130 -11.98 6.83 10.76
N VAL A 131 -12.22 7.75 9.82
CA VAL A 131 -13.10 8.91 10.03
C VAL A 131 -14.35 8.89 9.18
N ASN A 132 -14.36 8.15 8.06
CA ASN A 132 -15.52 8.14 7.17
C ASN A 132 -15.68 6.80 6.42
N PRO A 133 -15.90 5.66 7.11
CA PRO A 133 -16.18 4.41 6.41
C PRO A 133 -17.51 4.53 5.63
N SER A 134 -17.57 4.06 4.39
CA SER A 134 -18.84 4.11 3.64
C SER A 134 -19.91 3.12 4.17
N ASP A 135 -21.16 3.43 3.84
CA ASP A 135 -22.41 2.83 4.33
C ASP A 135 -22.69 3.02 5.83
N ALA A 136 -23.42 4.10 6.11
CA ALA A 136 -23.94 4.59 7.39
C ALA A 136 -22.87 4.87 8.44
N ASP A 137 -22.64 6.16 8.71
CA ASP A 137 -21.84 6.61 9.84
C ASP A 137 -22.34 5.89 11.11
N ASP A 138 -21.44 5.14 11.73
CA ASP A 138 -21.74 4.19 12.79
C ASP A 138 -20.59 4.15 13.81
N ALA A 139 -20.70 3.28 14.82
CA ALA A 139 -19.70 3.17 15.87
C ALA A 139 -18.33 2.62 15.40
N ARG A 140 -18.05 2.53 14.09
CA ARG A 140 -16.76 2.06 13.54
C ARG A 140 -15.69 3.14 13.55
N GLU A 141 -16.05 4.41 13.49
CA GLU A 141 -15.06 5.47 13.44
C GLU A 141 -14.20 5.49 14.71
N PHE A 142 -12.91 5.74 14.53
CA PHE A 142 -11.98 5.80 15.64
C PHE A 142 -10.76 6.68 15.36
N ILE A 143 -10.19 7.17 16.44
CA ILE A 143 -8.84 7.71 16.49
C ILE A 143 -8.04 6.83 17.44
N GLU A 144 -6.93 6.31 16.97
CA GLU A 144 -5.98 5.62 17.83
C GLU A 144 -4.79 6.53 18.16
N LEU A 145 -4.44 6.59 19.44
CA LEU A 145 -3.23 7.25 19.90
C LEU A 145 -2.21 6.20 20.33
N ILE A 146 -0.93 6.49 20.08
CA ILE A 146 0.20 5.74 20.61
C ILE A 146 1.05 6.62 21.53
N ARG A 147 1.41 6.07 22.68
CA ARG A 147 2.34 6.70 23.60
C ARG A 147 3.73 6.06 23.44
N LEU A 148 4.70 6.86 23.02
CA LEU A 148 6.06 6.38 22.76
C LEU A 148 6.85 6.16 24.06
N SER A 149 6.46 6.85 25.13
CA SER A 149 7.05 6.75 26.46
C SER A 149 5.95 6.56 27.52
N PRO A 150 5.85 5.39 28.18
CA PRO A 150 4.82 5.10 29.18
C PRO A 150 4.82 6.01 30.40
N SER A 151 5.82 6.88 30.58
CA SER A 151 5.93 7.85 31.67
C SER A 151 5.52 9.28 31.32
N ASP A 152 5.20 9.58 30.06
CA ASP A 152 4.81 10.94 29.62
C ASP A 152 3.61 11.53 30.37
N ASN A 153 3.75 12.69 30.99
CA ASN A 153 2.61 13.36 31.59
C ASN A 153 1.67 13.88 30.48
N LEU A 154 0.39 13.51 30.53
CA LEU A 154 -0.63 13.98 29.59
C LEU A 154 -1.46 15.15 30.15
N GLU A 155 -1.06 15.69 31.30
CA GLU A 155 -1.58 16.96 31.79
C GLU A 155 -1.40 18.04 30.72
N ASN A 156 -2.49 18.75 30.44
CA ASN A 156 -2.61 19.77 29.38
C ASN A 156 -2.50 19.28 27.93
N VAL A 157 -2.54 17.97 27.68
CA VAL A 157 -2.66 17.44 26.31
C VAL A 157 -4.12 17.33 25.93
N TRP A 158 -4.45 17.79 24.72
CA TRP A 158 -5.79 17.71 24.15
C TRP A 158 -5.73 17.11 22.76
N LEU A 159 -6.72 16.26 22.46
CA LEU A 159 -7.06 15.89 21.09
C LEU A 159 -8.17 16.83 20.61
N ILE A 160 -7.95 17.50 19.49
CA ILE A 160 -8.94 18.37 18.87
C ILE A 160 -9.16 17.96 17.41
N GLU A 161 -10.36 18.19 16.94
CA GLU A 161 -10.72 18.14 15.52
C GLU A 161 -11.10 19.56 15.07
N LEU A 162 -10.57 19.95 13.92
CA LEU A 162 -10.99 21.15 13.21
C LEU A 162 -11.83 20.75 12.01
N GLU A 163 -12.93 21.46 11.83
CA GLU A 163 -13.82 21.39 10.68
C GLU A 163 -13.03 21.71 9.38
N THR A 164 -13.24 20.92 8.33
CA THR A 164 -12.52 21.04 7.06
C THR A 164 -13.41 21.05 5.81
N ASP A 165 -14.63 20.51 5.87
CA ASP A 165 -15.51 20.39 4.70
C ASP A 165 -16.63 21.44 4.68
N SER A 166 -16.83 22.16 5.80
CA SER A 166 -17.76 23.29 5.84
C SER A 166 -17.25 24.50 5.06
N PRO A 167 -18.04 25.05 4.11
CA PRO A 167 -17.62 26.20 3.30
C PRO A 167 -17.67 27.55 4.04
N THR A 168 -18.10 27.57 5.31
CA THR A 168 -18.28 28.81 6.10
C THR A 168 -17.82 28.69 7.56
N ALA A 169 -17.20 27.57 7.93
CA ALA A 169 -16.75 27.32 9.30
C ALA A 169 -15.47 26.48 9.31
N ARG A 170 -14.69 26.57 8.23
CA ARG A 170 -13.45 25.83 8.12
C ARG A 170 -12.51 26.35 9.20
N GLY A 171 -12.03 25.46 10.08
CA GLY A 171 -11.18 25.85 11.22
C GLY A 171 -11.95 26.08 12.51
N ALA A 172 -13.27 25.85 12.49
CA ALA A 172 -14.05 25.68 13.70
C ALA A 172 -13.62 24.43 14.47
N VAL A 173 -13.45 24.56 15.79
CA VAL A 173 -13.17 23.40 16.66
C VAL A 173 -14.43 22.56 16.81
N ASP A 174 -14.46 21.36 16.23
CA ASP A 174 -15.62 20.46 16.30
C ASP A 174 -15.72 19.73 17.64
N PHE A 175 -14.58 19.27 18.15
CA PHE A 175 -14.48 18.80 19.52
C PHE A 175 -13.11 19.10 20.11
N ALA A 176 -13.06 19.11 21.44
CA ALA A 176 -11.83 19.17 22.21
C ALA A 176 -11.92 18.18 23.39
N LEU A 177 -11.04 17.19 23.38
CA LEU A 177 -10.99 16.10 24.36
C LEU A 177 -9.71 16.22 25.21
N PRO A 178 -9.81 16.51 26.52
CA PRO A 178 -8.65 16.51 27.40
C PRO A 178 -8.17 15.06 27.65
N LEU A 179 -6.85 14.85 27.53
CA LEU A 179 -6.24 13.52 27.71
C LEU A 179 -5.58 13.33 29.09
N SER A 180 -5.77 14.27 30.02
CA SER A 180 -5.17 14.23 31.36
C SER A 180 -5.58 13.00 32.19
N SER A 181 -6.78 12.47 31.94
CA SER A 181 -7.29 11.24 32.57
C SER A 181 -7.29 10.02 31.64
N ALA A 182 -6.71 10.12 30.45
CA ALA A 182 -6.73 9.04 29.47
C ALA A 182 -5.87 7.85 29.93
N SER A 183 -6.46 6.65 29.93
CA SER A 183 -5.76 5.42 30.33
C SER A 183 -5.33 4.62 29.10
N PHE A 184 -4.06 4.74 28.73
CA PHE A 184 -3.46 3.92 27.70
C PHE A 184 -3.36 2.46 28.16
N GLY A 185 -3.45 1.56 27.19
CA GLY A 185 -3.27 0.14 27.38
C GLY A 185 -1.83 -0.24 27.75
N SER A 186 -1.61 -1.49 28.17
CA SER A 186 -0.26 -2.03 28.39
C SER A 186 0.56 -2.18 27.09
N ASN A 187 -0.10 -2.11 25.93
CA ASN A 187 0.53 -1.98 24.62
C ASN A 187 0.81 -0.51 24.22
N ASN A 188 0.59 0.45 25.13
CA ASN A 188 0.72 1.89 24.90
C ASN A 188 -0.22 2.46 23.83
N LEU A 189 -1.31 1.76 23.51
CA LEU A 189 -2.33 2.22 22.59
C LEU A 189 -3.59 2.64 23.34
N LEU A 190 -4.25 3.66 22.80
CA LEU A 190 -5.55 4.13 23.26
C LEU A 190 -6.45 4.29 22.03
N LEU A 191 -7.53 3.50 21.99
CA LEU A 191 -8.55 3.62 20.97
C LEU A 191 -9.67 4.53 21.46
N ILE A 192 -9.95 5.58 20.70
CA ILE A 192 -10.96 6.59 21.00
C ILE A 192 -12.06 6.47 19.95
N GLY A 193 -13.29 6.33 20.39
CA GLY A 193 -14.45 6.22 19.50
C GLY A 193 -15.75 6.28 20.27
N GLU A 194 -16.86 6.17 19.55
CA GLU A 194 -18.19 6.24 20.13
C GLU A 194 -18.53 5.01 20.98
N ASN A 195 -18.74 5.20 22.29
CA ASN A 195 -19.12 4.13 23.24
C ASN A 195 -18.07 3.00 23.44
N TYR A 196 -16.81 3.22 23.07
CA TYR A 196 -15.73 2.22 23.13
C TYR A 196 -15.36 1.73 24.53
N GLU A 197 -15.68 2.48 25.58
CA GLU A 197 -15.56 1.98 26.96
C GLU A 197 -16.54 0.83 27.26
N THR A 198 -17.65 0.73 26.51
CA THR A 198 -18.70 -0.27 26.72
C THR A 198 -18.74 -1.35 25.65
N SER A 199 -18.56 -0.99 24.37
CA SER A 199 -18.58 -1.93 23.25
C SER A 199 -17.76 -1.40 22.09
N THR A 200 -17.07 -2.29 21.36
CA THR A 200 -16.30 -1.96 20.18
C THR A 200 -16.72 -2.86 19.02
N PRO A 201 -16.84 -2.35 17.79
CA PRO A 201 -17.13 -3.21 16.63
C PRO A 201 -15.92 -4.10 16.27
N TYR A 202 -14.73 -3.72 16.71
CA TYR A 202 -13.49 -4.46 16.50
C TYR A 202 -13.18 -5.44 17.63
N ALA A 203 -12.53 -6.55 17.28
CA ALA A 203 -11.94 -7.49 18.22
C ALA A 203 -10.62 -6.93 18.79
N LEU A 204 -10.72 -6.11 19.83
CA LEU A 204 -9.56 -5.46 20.44
C LEU A 204 -8.76 -6.39 21.38
N PRO A 205 -7.42 -6.32 21.37
CA PRO A 205 -6.61 -6.93 22.41
C PRO A 205 -7.00 -6.41 23.80
N ALA A 206 -6.96 -7.30 24.80
CA ALA A 206 -7.18 -6.90 26.20
C ALA A 206 -6.12 -5.89 26.70
N ALA A 207 -5.00 -5.78 26.00
CA ALA A 207 -3.92 -4.86 26.30
C ALA A 207 -4.22 -3.41 25.89
N THR A 208 -5.26 -3.14 25.10
CA THR A 208 -5.55 -1.82 24.52
C THR A 208 -6.43 -0.97 25.43
N GLY A 209 -6.03 0.29 25.65
CA GLY A 209 -6.84 1.29 26.35
C GLY A 209 -8.02 1.74 25.50
N ARG A 210 -9.10 2.18 26.14
CA ARG A 210 -10.33 2.62 25.46
C ARG A 210 -10.82 3.91 26.09
N LEU A 211 -11.35 4.80 25.27
CA LEU A 211 -11.93 6.06 25.73
C LEU A 211 -13.13 6.42 24.86
N ASN A 212 -14.21 6.85 25.48
CA ASN A 212 -15.38 7.33 24.76
C ASN A 212 -15.11 8.74 24.22
N LEU A 213 -15.43 8.93 22.94
CA LEU A 213 -15.55 10.27 22.37
C LEU A 213 -16.84 10.90 22.90
N ASN A 214 -16.72 11.77 23.89
CA ASN A 214 -17.87 12.46 24.49
C ASN A 214 -18.26 13.68 23.64
N ARG A 215 -18.88 13.49 22.47
CA ARG A 215 -19.29 14.58 21.57
C ARG A 215 -20.79 14.93 21.77
N PRO A 216 -21.14 16.10 22.33
CA PRO A 216 -22.53 16.49 22.49
C PRO A 216 -23.12 17.00 21.17
N GLY A 217 -24.11 16.30 20.59
CA GLY A 217 -24.96 16.84 19.52
C GLY A 217 -24.57 16.51 18.07
N SER A 218 -23.35 16.02 17.82
CA SER A 218 -23.02 15.28 16.59
C SER A 218 -22.10 14.11 16.97
N PRO A 219 -22.52 12.85 16.83
CA PRO A 219 -21.72 11.70 17.25
C PRO A 219 -20.51 11.39 16.34
N ARG A 220 -20.47 11.91 15.11
CA ARG A 220 -19.71 11.33 13.99
C ARG A 220 -18.55 12.21 13.58
N PHE A 221 -17.48 11.60 13.07
CA PHE A 221 -16.50 12.34 12.28
C PHE A 221 -17.13 12.63 10.92
N GLU A 222 -17.07 13.88 10.46
CA GLU A 222 -17.65 14.24 9.17
C GLU A 222 -16.60 14.00 8.07
N ASN A 223 -17.05 13.87 6.82
CA ASN A 223 -16.35 13.36 5.63
C ASN A 223 -14.85 13.68 5.50
N SER A 224 -14.37 14.81 6.04
CA SER A 224 -12.95 15.16 6.13
C SER A 224 -12.64 15.68 7.53
N ALA A 225 -11.44 15.38 8.04
CA ALA A 225 -11.05 15.70 9.41
C ALA A 225 -9.61 16.24 9.49
N SER A 226 -9.40 17.33 10.24
CA SER A 226 -8.08 17.76 10.70
C SER A 226 -7.90 17.45 12.18
N LEU A 227 -7.14 16.41 12.48
CA LEU A 227 -6.90 15.92 13.83
C LEU A 227 -5.58 16.47 14.36
N LEU A 228 -5.61 17.13 15.52
CA LEU A 228 -4.44 17.68 16.17
C LEU A 228 -4.34 17.19 17.62
N LEU A 229 -3.14 16.81 18.03
CA LEU A 229 -2.74 16.74 19.42
C LEU A 229 -2.06 18.06 19.78
N VAL A 230 -2.59 18.80 20.75
CA VAL A 230 -2.09 20.12 21.15
C VAL A 230 -1.78 20.18 22.64
N TYR A 231 -0.87 21.08 23.01
CA TYR A 231 -0.47 21.33 24.40
C TYR A 231 -1.02 22.66 24.90
N ASN A 232 -1.58 22.68 26.11
CA ASN A 232 -2.22 23.85 26.74
C ASN A 232 -3.35 24.46 25.88
N PHE A 233 -4.31 23.64 25.43
CA PHE A 233 -5.50 24.17 24.76
C PHE A 233 -6.29 25.11 25.67
N THR A 234 -6.59 26.29 25.16
CA THR A 234 -7.38 27.37 25.79
C THR A 234 -8.57 27.81 24.93
N GLY A 235 -8.76 27.14 23.79
CA GLY A 235 -9.81 27.46 22.82
C GLY A 235 -11.19 27.02 23.28
N THR A 236 -12.15 27.20 22.40
CA THR A 236 -13.57 26.89 22.64
C THR A 236 -14.13 26.14 21.45
N VAL A 237 -14.87 25.06 21.71
CA VAL A 237 -15.60 24.29 20.71
C VAL A 237 -16.61 25.19 19.98
N GLY A 238 -16.69 25.07 18.66
CA GLY A 238 -17.54 25.85 17.76
C GLY A 238 -16.96 27.22 17.36
N VAL A 239 -15.80 27.62 17.90
CA VAL A 239 -15.11 28.83 17.45
C VAL A 239 -14.23 28.51 16.26
N ASP A 240 -14.42 29.31 15.21
CA ASP A 240 -13.61 29.33 14.00
C ASP A 240 -12.32 30.15 14.19
N TYR A 241 -11.19 29.51 13.97
CA TYR A 241 -9.84 30.09 14.09
C TYR A 241 -9.14 30.28 12.74
N ASP A 242 -9.80 29.96 11.62
CA ASP A 242 -9.40 30.28 10.24
C ASP A 242 -10.54 31.11 9.60
N THR A 243 -10.73 32.31 10.13
CA THR A 243 -11.88 33.16 9.81
C THR A 243 -11.89 33.68 8.37
N ASN A 244 -10.81 33.45 7.63
CA ASN A 244 -10.64 33.86 6.26
C ASN A 244 -10.72 32.68 5.26
N ASP A 245 -10.90 31.45 5.78
CA ASP A 245 -10.99 30.18 5.05
C ASP A 245 -9.83 29.93 4.05
N ASP A 246 -8.62 30.41 4.35
CA ASP A 246 -7.45 30.29 3.45
C ASP A 246 -6.61 29.03 3.70
N GLY A 247 -6.96 28.23 4.70
CA GLY A 247 -6.24 27.03 5.09
C GLY A 247 -5.08 27.30 6.05
N LEU A 248 -4.98 28.51 6.60
CA LEU A 248 -4.02 28.86 7.63
C LEU A 248 -4.77 29.45 8.83
N LEU A 249 -4.51 28.88 10.01
CA LEU A 249 -5.07 29.43 11.24
C LEU A 249 -4.63 30.87 11.46
N ASP A 250 -5.60 31.77 11.61
CA ASP A 250 -5.39 33.17 12.01
C ASP A 250 -4.92 33.26 13.47
N SER A 251 -5.31 32.29 14.30
CA SER A 251 -4.84 32.20 15.69
C SER A 251 -4.81 30.78 16.22
N GLN A 252 -3.94 30.55 17.20
CA GLN A 252 -3.71 29.24 17.80
C GLN A 252 -3.97 29.31 19.30
N PRO A 253 -5.14 28.90 19.79
CA PRO A 253 -5.44 28.91 21.22
C PRO A 253 -4.80 27.72 21.94
N TRP A 254 -3.54 27.42 21.63
CA TRP A 254 -2.71 26.39 22.27
C TRP A 254 -1.25 26.83 22.24
N ALA A 255 -0.43 26.29 23.16
CA ALA A 255 0.98 26.66 23.25
C ALA A 255 1.85 25.96 22.19
N ALA A 256 1.48 24.74 21.77
CA ALA A 256 2.21 23.99 20.75
C ALA A 256 1.36 22.87 20.15
N VAL A 257 1.72 22.44 18.94
CA VAL A 257 1.21 21.22 18.31
C VAL A 257 2.18 20.07 18.62
N ILE A 258 1.66 18.98 19.20
CA ILE A 258 2.41 17.76 19.52
C ILE A 258 2.48 16.85 18.30
N ASP A 259 1.36 16.71 17.58
CA ASP A 259 1.24 15.90 16.36
C ASP A 259 -0.03 16.32 15.61
N ALA A 260 -0.08 16.09 14.31
CA ALA A 260 -1.27 16.39 13.50
C ALA A 260 -1.35 15.51 12.26
N VAL A 261 -2.58 15.21 11.85
CA VAL A 261 -2.89 14.55 10.57
C VAL A 261 -4.20 15.11 10.02
N ALA A 262 -4.24 15.36 8.71
CA ALA A 262 -5.42 15.83 8.01
C ALA A 262 -5.81 14.87 6.89
N LEU A 263 -7.10 14.53 6.85
CA LEU A 263 -7.76 13.66 5.90
C LEU A 263 -8.72 14.55 5.08
N ALA A 264 -8.46 14.75 3.79
CA ALA A 264 -9.21 15.70 2.97
C ALA A 264 -9.56 15.13 1.59
N ALA A 265 -10.71 15.55 1.06
CA ALA A 265 -11.16 15.26 -0.31
C ALA A 265 -10.41 16.09 -1.37
N ILE A 266 -10.36 15.60 -2.61
CA ILE A 266 -9.60 16.17 -3.74
C ILE A 266 -9.94 17.61 -4.17
N ASN A 267 -11.06 18.17 -3.70
CA ASN A 267 -11.54 19.50 -4.12
C ASN A 267 -11.70 20.49 -2.95
N GLU A 268 -11.33 20.12 -1.73
CA GLU A 268 -11.41 21.02 -0.58
C GLU A 268 -10.13 21.87 -0.45
N PRO A 269 -10.24 23.20 -0.18
CA PRO A 269 -9.15 24.07 0.22
C PRO A 269 -8.41 23.51 1.45
N ALA A 270 -7.37 22.75 1.13
CA ALA A 270 -6.12 22.55 1.83
C ALA A 270 -5.98 23.10 3.27
N TYR A 271 -6.37 22.26 4.24
CA TYR A 271 -5.79 22.07 5.58
C TYR A 271 -5.98 23.20 6.58
N ILE A 272 -6.20 22.89 7.86
CA ILE A 272 -6.14 23.89 8.93
C ILE A 272 -5.31 23.31 10.08
N GLY A 273 -4.23 23.99 10.46
CA GLY A 273 -3.49 23.72 11.70
C GLY A 273 -2.46 22.58 11.73
N GLY A 274 -2.11 21.93 10.62
CA GLY A 274 -1.10 20.86 10.63
C GLY A 274 -0.58 20.42 9.26
N THR A 275 0.61 19.80 9.26
CA THR A 275 1.34 19.37 8.06
C THR A 275 0.47 18.58 7.08
N ARG A 276 0.44 19.03 5.83
CA ARG A 276 -0.19 18.42 4.66
C ARG A 276 0.19 16.95 4.50
N VAL A 277 -0.61 16.00 4.99
CA VAL A 277 -0.17 14.60 5.01
C VAL A 277 -0.40 13.88 3.69
N LEU A 278 -1.55 13.99 3.02
CA LEU A 278 -1.82 13.14 1.87
C LEU A 278 -2.11 13.95 0.62
N ASN A 279 -1.14 13.91 -0.29
CA ASN A 279 -1.25 14.46 -1.64
C ASN A 279 -1.88 13.40 -2.55
N ALA A 280 -3.16 13.12 -2.29
CA ALA A 280 -3.94 12.09 -2.93
C ALA A 280 -4.49 12.58 -4.28
N SER A 281 -3.64 12.73 -5.29
CA SER A 281 -4.14 13.10 -6.63
C SER A 281 -4.96 11.95 -7.23
N GLY A 282 -6.29 12.13 -7.33
CA GLY A 282 -7.21 11.19 -7.99
C GLY A 282 -7.86 10.14 -7.08
N ILE A 283 -7.81 10.31 -5.76
CA ILE A 283 -8.56 9.52 -4.76
C ILE A 283 -9.87 10.24 -4.45
N GLY A 284 -10.92 9.55 -4.02
CA GLY A 284 -12.10 10.20 -3.47
C GLY A 284 -11.84 10.83 -2.08
N VAL A 285 -12.77 10.62 -1.15
CA VAL A 285 -12.64 11.07 0.24
C VAL A 285 -11.71 10.09 0.96
N VAL A 286 -10.77 10.57 1.78
CA VAL A 286 -9.90 9.64 2.51
C VAL A 286 -10.60 9.15 3.76
N ASP A 287 -11.07 7.91 3.75
CA ASP A 287 -11.76 7.31 4.90
C ASP A 287 -10.82 7.08 6.08
N ALA A 288 -9.57 6.68 5.79
CA ALA A 288 -8.64 6.26 6.82
C ALA A 288 -7.16 6.55 6.52
N VAL A 289 -6.40 6.69 7.60
CA VAL A 289 -4.95 6.87 7.59
C VAL A 289 -4.28 6.05 8.67
N VAL A 290 -3.08 5.57 8.37
CA VAL A 290 -2.27 4.74 9.26
C VAL A 290 -0.83 5.24 9.24
N ARG A 291 -0.26 5.41 10.43
CA ARG A 291 1.15 5.77 10.59
C ARG A 291 2.02 4.57 10.25
N PHE A 292 3.11 4.78 9.52
CA PHE A 292 4.06 3.70 9.24
C PHE A 292 4.59 3.09 10.53
N SER A 293 4.72 1.76 10.54
CA SER A 293 5.23 1.01 11.69
C SER A 293 6.59 1.56 12.15
N GLY A 294 6.67 1.98 13.40
CA GLY A 294 7.88 2.52 14.02
C GLY A 294 8.23 3.97 13.67
N ASP A 295 7.45 4.65 12.81
CA ASP A 295 7.63 6.07 12.57
C ASP A 295 7.09 6.89 13.76
N SER A 296 7.88 7.82 14.28
CA SER A 296 7.54 8.69 15.42
C SER A 296 7.56 10.18 15.08
N SER A 297 7.73 10.51 13.79
CA SER A 297 7.82 11.88 13.29
C SER A 297 6.52 12.63 13.56
N ALA A 298 6.59 13.67 14.39
CA ALA A 298 5.45 14.55 14.63
C ALA A 298 5.11 15.34 13.36
N SER A 299 3.83 15.49 13.06
CA SER A 299 3.32 16.40 12.02
C SER A 299 4.11 16.26 10.71
N SER A 300 4.24 15.04 10.19
CA SER A 300 5.02 14.74 8.99
C SER A 300 4.19 13.95 8.00
N SER A 301 4.12 14.43 6.75
CA SER A 301 3.36 13.77 5.69
C SER A 301 3.91 12.40 5.30
N ALA A 302 5.23 12.25 5.41
CA ALA A 302 5.93 11.01 5.05
C ALA A 302 5.65 9.87 6.05
N ALA A 303 5.13 10.20 7.24
CA ALA A 303 4.88 9.23 8.30
C ALA A 303 3.60 8.40 8.10
N TRP A 304 2.82 8.68 7.05
CA TRP A 304 1.48 8.11 6.90
C TRP A 304 1.25 7.49 5.52
N TYR A 305 0.40 6.47 5.48
CA TYR A 305 -0.32 6.03 4.29
C TYR A 305 -1.83 6.03 4.58
N GLY A 306 -2.65 6.02 3.53
CA GLY A 306 -4.11 6.02 3.69
C GLY A 306 -4.83 5.86 2.36
N GLY A 307 -6.15 5.97 2.42
CA GLY A 307 -7.05 5.82 1.27
C GLY A 307 -8.47 5.49 1.71
N GLU A 308 -9.26 5.07 0.72
CA GLU A 308 -10.62 4.57 0.94
C GLU A 308 -10.56 3.14 1.46
N VAL A 309 -11.44 2.78 2.39
CA VAL A 309 -11.56 1.42 2.91
C VAL A 309 -12.49 0.57 2.03
N LEU A 310 -12.29 -0.75 2.03
CA LEU A 310 -13.21 -1.66 1.35
C LEU A 310 -14.57 -1.59 2.05
N ASP A 311 -15.62 -1.34 1.28
CA ASP A 311 -17.01 -1.37 1.76
C ASP A 311 -17.65 -2.70 1.41
N THR A 312 -17.49 -3.67 2.31
CA THR A 312 -18.01 -5.02 2.08
C THR A 312 -19.40 -5.24 2.69
N GLY A 313 -19.97 -4.24 3.36
CA GLY A 313 -21.16 -4.38 4.20
C GLY A 313 -20.99 -5.36 5.37
N ASN A 314 -19.75 -5.78 5.65
CA ASN A 314 -19.38 -6.73 6.69
C ASN A 314 -18.45 -6.04 7.69
N GLY A 315 -19.04 -5.31 8.65
CA GLY A 315 -18.37 -4.31 9.51
C GLY A 315 -17.21 -4.77 10.40
N ALA A 316 -16.71 -6.01 10.26
CA ALA A 316 -15.47 -6.49 10.86
C ALA A 316 -14.29 -6.65 9.85
N LEU A 317 -14.54 -6.55 8.54
CA LEU A 317 -13.55 -6.72 7.47
C LEU A 317 -13.14 -5.42 6.74
N ASP A 318 -13.80 -4.29 7.02
CA ASP A 318 -13.52 -2.99 6.39
C ASP A 318 -12.23 -2.32 6.94
N LEU A 319 -11.29 -3.12 7.46
CA LEU A 319 -9.95 -2.67 7.87
C LEU A 319 -8.94 -2.70 6.72
N GLN A 320 -9.37 -3.17 5.55
CA GLN A 320 -8.56 -3.22 4.34
C GLN A 320 -8.85 -2.01 3.46
N PHE A 321 -7.82 -1.50 2.79
CA PHE A 321 -7.96 -0.40 1.84
C PHE A 321 -8.33 -0.91 0.45
N GLN A 322 -9.05 -0.10 -0.31
CA GLN A 322 -9.34 -0.35 -1.71
C GLN A 322 -8.04 -0.40 -2.55
N ALA A 323 -8.12 -1.03 -3.73
CA ALA A 323 -7.02 -1.04 -4.67
C ALA A 323 -6.76 0.36 -5.27
N ALA A 324 -5.59 0.55 -5.89
CA ALA A 324 -5.33 1.77 -6.66
C ALA A 324 -6.42 1.97 -7.74
N PRO A 325 -6.88 3.21 -8.00
CA PRO A 325 -6.30 4.49 -7.58
C PRO A 325 -6.72 5.02 -6.21
N ASN A 326 -7.58 4.32 -5.45
CA ASN A 326 -8.27 4.85 -4.27
C ASN A 326 -7.42 4.87 -2.98
N ARG A 327 -6.09 4.99 -3.12
CA ARG A 327 -5.14 5.00 -2.01
C ARG A 327 -3.90 5.81 -2.35
N THR A 328 -3.25 6.30 -1.31
CA THR A 328 -2.08 7.18 -1.37
C THR A 328 -0.95 6.60 -2.24
N THR A 329 -0.17 7.47 -2.88
CA THR A 329 0.90 7.02 -3.80
C THR A 329 2.03 6.26 -3.10
N ASN A 330 2.22 6.51 -1.81
CA ASN A 330 3.18 5.83 -0.94
C ASN A 330 2.56 4.62 -0.21
N PHE A 331 1.36 4.17 -0.59
CA PHE A 331 0.67 3.07 0.08
C PHE A 331 1.49 1.78 0.00
N PRO A 332 1.85 1.17 1.15
CA PRO A 332 2.67 -0.04 1.18
C PRO A 332 1.87 -1.28 0.76
N SER A 333 2.55 -2.26 0.17
CA SER A 333 1.93 -3.58 -0.06
C SER A 333 1.51 -4.18 1.28
N GLY A 334 0.24 -4.58 1.39
CA GLY A 334 -0.32 -5.10 2.65
C GLY A 334 -0.70 -4.02 3.66
N GLY A 335 -0.73 -2.74 3.31
CA GLY A 335 -1.25 -1.70 4.21
C GLY A 335 -2.69 -2.01 4.64
N VAL A 336 -2.95 -1.98 5.94
CA VAL A 336 -4.25 -2.21 6.58
C VAL A 336 -4.36 -1.35 7.83
N LEU A 337 -5.59 -1.15 8.32
CA LEU A 337 -5.88 -0.66 9.67
C LEU A 337 -5.67 -1.77 10.70
N THR A 338 -5.23 -1.40 11.89
CA THR A 338 -4.91 -2.36 12.97
C THR A 338 -5.44 -1.91 14.34
N PRO A 339 -6.75 -1.66 14.51
CA PRO A 339 -7.30 -1.07 15.73
C PRO A 339 -6.92 -1.88 16.97
N GLY A 340 -6.29 -1.19 17.92
CA GLY A 340 -5.79 -1.73 19.17
C GLY A 340 -4.51 -2.55 19.05
N ARG A 341 -3.82 -2.57 17.91
CA ARG A 341 -2.61 -3.34 17.68
C ARG A 341 -1.52 -2.44 17.09
N PRO A 342 -0.23 -2.79 17.26
CA PRO A 342 0.83 -2.07 16.56
C PRO A 342 0.61 -2.11 15.05
N ASN A 343 0.79 -0.96 14.40
CA ASN A 343 0.69 -0.85 12.94
C ASN A 343 1.66 -1.82 12.29
N THR A 344 1.12 -2.71 11.46
CA THR A 344 1.87 -3.73 10.73
C THR A 344 1.28 -3.88 9.33
N LEU A 345 2.12 -4.28 8.39
CA LEU A 345 1.64 -4.65 7.06
C LEU A 345 1.07 -6.07 7.13
N GLN A 346 -0.11 -6.29 6.55
CA GLN A 346 -0.64 -7.62 6.29
C GLN A 346 0.33 -8.36 5.37
N ALA A 347 0.82 -9.50 5.83
CA ALA A 347 1.65 -10.36 5.00
C ALA A 347 0.85 -10.80 3.75
N SER A 348 1.47 -10.72 2.57
CA SER A 348 0.84 -11.18 1.33
C SER A 348 0.38 -12.63 1.47
N ALA A 349 -0.71 -12.97 0.79
CA ALA A 349 -1.12 -14.35 0.72
C ALA A 349 -0.08 -15.15 -0.06
N GLU A 350 0.13 -16.40 0.35
CA GLU A 350 1.09 -17.30 -0.27
C GLU A 350 0.46 -18.68 -0.43
N ILE A 351 0.51 -19.23 -1.64
CA ILE A 351 0.17 -20.63 -1.87
C ILE A 351 1.31 -21.48 -1.31
N VAL A 352 1.07 -22.10 -0.16
CA VAL A 352 2.04 -22.94 0.56
C VAL A 352 1.83 -24.44 0.31
N GLY A 353 0.73 -24.81 -0.34
CA GLY A 353 0.48 -26.18 -0.80
C GLY A 353 -0.39 -26.21 -2.05
N GLN A 354 -0.10 -27.13 -2.96
CA GLN A 354 -0.83 -27.37 -4.20
C GLN A 354 -0.87 -28.86 -4.48
N TYR A 355 -2.06 -29.42 -4.66
CA TYR A 355 -2.25 -30.86 -4.73
C TYR A 355 -3.29 -31.24 -5.77
N VAL A 356 -3.11 -32.42 -6.36
CA VAL A 356 -4.16 -33.09 -7.11
C VAL A 356 -5.07 -33.82 -6.12
N TYR A 357 -6.38 -33.74 -6.34
CA TYR A 357 -7.39 -34.35 -5.49
C TYR A 357 -8.32 -35.22 -6.33
N HIS A 358 -8.49 -36.49 -5.94
CA HIS A 358 -9.39 -37.42 -6.63
C HIS A 358 -10.81 -37.31 -6.05
N ALA A 359 -11.61 -36.36 -6.57
CA ALA A 359 -13.00 -36.20 -6.15
C ALA A 359 -13.83 -37.46 -6.47
N ASN A 360 -14.91 -37.70 -5.71
CA ASN A 360 -15.79 -38.86 -5.90
C ASN A 360 -15.04 -40.22 -5.90
N SER A 361 -13.97 -40.33 -5.10
CA SER A 361 -13.25 -41.57 -4.82
C SER A 361 -13.65 -42.12 -3.45
N SER A 362 -13.33 -43.40 -3.16
CA SER A 362 -13.57 -43.94 -1.81
C SER A 362 -12.78 -43.19 -0.74
N PHE A 363 -11.66 -42.59 -1.10
CA PHE A 363 -10.85 -41.76 -0.21
C PHE A 363 -11.49 -40.40 0.08
N ALA A 364 -12.20 -39.82 -0.89
CA ALA A 364 -12.88 -38.53 -0.75
C ALA A 364 -14.02 -38.61 0.27
N GLU A 365 -14.64 -39.79 0.43
CA GLU A 365 -15.67 -40.06 1.45
C GLU A 365 -15.11 -40.01 2.88
N ILE A 366 -13.80 -40.28 3.05
CA ILE A 366 -13.11 -40.22 4.34
C ILE A 366 -12.72 -38.78 4.68
N GLY A 367 -12.20 -38.04 3.70
CA GLY A 367 -11.79 -36.65 3.86
C GLY A 367 -10.86 -36.15 2.76
N ILE A 368 -10.68 -34.82 2.72
CA ILE A 368 -9.86 -34.19 1.67
C ILE A 368 -8.42 -34.70 1.69
N ALA A 369 -7.82 -34.83 2.88
CA ALA A 369 -6.43 -35.25 3.03
C ALA A 369 -6.17 -36.67 2.49
N GLN A 370 -7.15 -37.57 2.59
CA GLN A 370 -7.03 -38.96 2.17
C GLN A 370 -7.14 -39.12 0.65
N ALA A 371 -7.85 -38.23 -0.03
CA ALA A 371 -8.02 -38.24 -1.48
C ALA A 371 -6.98 -37.39 -2.23
N ILE A 372 -6.02 -36.78 -1.53
CA ILE A 372 -4.88 -36.11 -2.15
C ILE A 372 -3.95 -37.15 -2.78
N ASP A 373 -3.58 -36.93 -4.03
CA ASP A 373 -2.54 -37.68 -4.71
C ASP A 373 -1.17 -37.10 -4.35
N ALA A 374 -0.55 -37.67 -3.31
CA ALA A 374 0.77 -37.23 -2.86
C ALA A 374 1.92 -37.55 -3.84
N ARG A 375 1.66 -38.33 -4.90
CA ARG A 375 2.65 -38.62 -5.94
C ARG A 375 2.62 -37.57 -7.04
N ALA A 376 1.42 -37.09 -7.38
CA ALA A 376 1.22 -36.12 -8.43
C ALA A 376 1.62 -34.71 -7.98
N LEU A 377 2.53 -34.10 -8.74
CA LEU A 377 3.00 -32.74 -8.53
C LEU A 377 2.27 -31.79 -9.49
N LEU A 378 1.53 -30.84 -8.92
CA LEU A 378 1.10 -29.65 -9.65
C LEU A 378 2.34 -28.78 -9.93
N ALA A 379 2.82 -28.82 -11.17
CA ALA A 379 4.04 -28.12 -11.57
C ALA A 379 3.79 -26.62 -11.63
N LYS A 380 4.49 -25.84 -10.80
CA LYS A 380 4.43 -24.37 -10.78
C LYS A 380 5.43 -23.79 -11.79
N GLU A 381 5.07 -22.72 -12.50
CA GLU A 381 6.05 -21.95 -13.29
C GLU A 381 7.12 -21.37 -12.36
N GLY A 382 8.38 -21.74 -12.60
CA GLY A 382 9.54 -21.26 -11.85
C GLY A 382 10.44 -20.37 -12.71
N SER A 383 11.62 -20.02 -12.22
CA SER A 383 12.54 -19.13 -12.94
C SER A 383 13.17 -19.74 -14.20
N THR A 384 12.97 -21.04 -14.46
CA THR A 384 13.51 -21.76 -15.61
C THR A 384 12.42 -22.64 -16.24
N PRO A 385 12.45 -22.86 -17.57
CA PRO A 385 11.54 -23.81 -18.18
C PRO A 385 11.69 -25.22 -17.60
N GLN A 386 10.58 -25.96 -17.47
CA GLN A 386 10.56 -27.30 -16.89
C GLN A 386 9.87 -28.28 -17.84
N LEU A 387 10.58 -29.34 -18.23
CA LEU A 387 10.00 -30.48 -18.94
C LEU A 387 9.22 -31.34 -17.94
N LEU A 388 7.92 -31.55 -18.19
CA LEU A 388 7.06 -32.30 -17.27
C LEU A 388 7.19 -33.81 -17.48
N GLY A 389 7.21 -34.57 -16.38
CA GLY A 389 7.40 -36.02 -16.38
C GLY A 389 6.20 -36.76 -15.80
N LEU A 390 6.36 -38.07 -15.56
CA LEU A 390 5.30 -38.92 -15.00
C LEU A 390 4.81 -38.44 -13.61
N ASN A 391 5.63 -37.72 -12.85
CA ASN A 391 5.21 -37.13 -11.57
C ASN A 391 4.22 -35.98 -11.74
N ASN A 392 4.05 -35.42 -12.94
CA ASN A 392 3.07 -34.37 -13.22
C ASN A 392 1.83 -34.92 -13.94
N LEU A 393 1.74 -36.24 -14.10
CA LEU A 393 0.68 -36.92 -14.85
C LEU A 393 -0.09 -37.87 -13.93
N ILE A 394 -1.41 -37.71 -13.84
CA ILE A 394 -2.31 -38.68 -13.20
C ILE A 394 -2.96 -39.59 -14.25
N ASN A 395 -3.52 -40.71 -13.82
CA ASN A 395 -3.99 -41.74 -14.75
C ASN A 395 -5.33 -42.38 -14.39
N SER A 396 -6.10 -41.74 -13.52
CA SER A 396 -7.35 -42.29 -12.99
C SER A 396 -8.43 -42.45 -14.07
N THR A 397 -9.51 -43.17 -13.76
CA THR A 397 -10.71 -43.25 -14.62
C THR A 397 -11.63 -42.03 -14.48
N ARG A 398 -11.20 -41.00 -13.73
CA ARG A 398 -12.00 -39.81 -13.39
C ARG A 398 -11.51 -38.54 -14.07
N GLY A 399 -10.40 -38.56 -14.81
CA GLY A 399 -9.83 -37.32 -15.32
C GLY A 399 -9.18 -36.49 -14.22
N ILE A 400 -8.85 -35.26 -14.56
CA ILE A 400 -8.55 -34.19 -13.62
C ILE A 400 -9.89 -33.65 -13.11
N ASN A 401 -10.32 -34.10 -11.93
CA ASN A 401 -11.62 -33.75 -11.37
C ASN A 401 -11.53 -32.98 -10.04
N GLY A 402 -10.32 -32.73 -9.54
CA GLY A 402 -10.14 -31.97 -8.31
C GLY A 402 -8.72 -31.46 -8.10
N LEU A 403 -8.62 -30.26 -7.54
CA LEU A 403 -7.38 -29.60 -7.15
C LEU A 403 -7.54 -28.97 -5.77
N VAL A 404 -6.47 -28.92 -5.00
CA VAL A 404 -6.43 -28.28 -3.68
C VAL A 404 -5.29 -27.27 -3.63
N PHE A 405 -5.57 -26.08 -3.12
CA PHE A 405 -4.58 -25.04 -2.82
C PHE A 405 -4.66 -24.65 -1.35
N ASP A 406 -3.55 -24.77 -0.63
CA ASP A 406 -3.40 -24.29 0.74
C ASP A 406 -2.76 -22.90 0.70
N ILE A 407 -3.48 -21.88 1.20
CA ILE A 407 -3.11 -20.48 1.09
C ILE A 407 -2.98 -19.87 2.49
N ASN A 408 -1.79 -19.37 2.83
CA ASN A 408 -1.57 -18.57 4.04
C ASN A 408 -2.10 -17.15 3.83
N ASN A 409 -2.58 -16.52 4.90
CA ASN A 409 -3.05 -15.12 4.92
C ASN A 409 -4.14 -14.80 3.88
N LEU A 410 -4.99 -15.78 3.52
CA LEU A 410 -6.06 -15.59 2.55
C LEU A 410 -7.06 -14.53 3.05
N PRO A 411 -7.24 -13.40 2.34
CA PRO A 411 -8.03 -12.27 2.85
C PRO A 411 -9.54 -12.42 2.65
N GLY A 412 -9.98 -13.11 1.60
CA GLY A 412 -11.38 -13.11 1.18
C GLY A 412 -11.94 -14.48 0.76
N ALA A 413 -13.16 -14.46 0.23
CA ALA A 413 -13.83 -15.64 -0.29
C ALA A 413 -13.36 -15.95 -1.72
N VAL A 414 -12.70 -17.09 -1.91
CA VAL A 414 -12.22 -17.53 -3.22
C VAL A 414 -13.34 -18.23 -3.98
N THR A 415 -13.52 -17.84 -5.24
CA THR A 415 -14.55 -18.32 -6.18
C THR A 415 -13.93 -18.83 -7.48
N ALA A 416 -14.74 -19.37 -8.40
CA ALA A 416 -14.25 -19.78 -9.72
C ALA A 416 -13.66 -18.61 -10.53
N GLY A 417 -14.16 -17.39 -10.33
CA GLY A 417 -13.68 -16.18 -11.02
C GLY A 417 -12.26 -15.76 -10.66
N ASP A 418 -11.70 -16.32 -9.58
CA ASP A 418 -10.33 -16.08 -9.12
C ASP A 418 -9.30 -16.98 -9.83
N PHE A 419 -9.76 -17.85 -10.72
CA PHE A 419 -8.93 -18.75 -11.51
C PHE A 419 -9.10 -18.52 -13.01
N VAL A 420 -8.12 -19.01 -13.78
CA VAL A 420 -8.26 -19.25 -15.22
C VAL A 420 -7.84 -20.69 -15.48
N PHE A 421 -8.71 -21.47 -16.11
CA PHE A 421 -8.45 -22.86 -16.47
C PHE A 421 -8.36 -23.01 -17.98
N GLN A 422 -7.28 -23.63 -18.46
CA GLN A 422 -7.06 -23.90 -19.88
C GLN A 422 -6.58 -25.34 -20.07
N MET A 423 -6.93 -25.96 -21.19
CA MET A 423 -6.56 -27.35 -21.45
C MET A 423 -5.93 -27.52 -22.83
N SER A 424 -4.96 -28.43 -22.91
CA SER A 424 -4.31 -28.76 -24.18
C SER A 424 -5.32 -29.40 -25.16
N PRO A 425 -4.97 -29.57 -26.44
CA PRO A 425 -5.65 -30.55 -27.28
C PRO A 425 -5.60 -31.95 -26.67
N THR A 426 -6.58 -32.78 -27.01
CA THR A 426 -6.61 -34.20 -26.63
C THR A 426 -5.57 -34.99 -27.40
N GLY A 427 -4.89 -35.91 -26.72
CA GLY A 427 -3.96 -36.83 -27.35
C GLY A 427 -2.55 -36.24 -27.59
N ALA A 428 -1.79 -36.84 -28.51
CA ALA A 428 -0.53 -36.29 -28.96
C ALA A 428 -0.74 -35.09 -29.91
N PHE A 429 -0.07 -33.98 -29.63
CA PHE A 429 -0.06 -32.74 -30.39
C PHE A 429 1.36 -32.19 -30.56
N GLY A 430 1.55 -31.26 -31.50
CA GLY A 430 2.80 -30.52 -31.66
C GLY A 430 2.83 -29.28 -30.77
N GLU A 431 3.78 -29.20 -29.85
CA GLU A 431 3.90 -28.09 -28.88
C GLU A 431 4.19 -26.73 -29.56
N ILE A 432 4.92 -26.72 -30.68
CA ILE A 432 5.15 -25.50 -31.46
C ILE A 432 3.85 -24.92 -32.01
N VAL A 433 2.90 -25.80 -32.39
CA VAL A 433 1.61 -25.41 -32.96
C VAL A 433 0.59 -25.09 -31.87
N ASN A 434 0.71 -25.75 -30.71
CA ASN A 434 -0.18 -25.59 -29.56
C ASN A 434 0.62 -25.26 -28.30
N PRO A 435 1.31 -24.09 -28.25
CA PRO A 435 2.09 -23.70 -27.08
C PRO A 435 1.20 -23.54 -25.85
N VAL A 436 1.75 -23.75 -24.66
CA VAL A 436 0.97 -23.82 -23.40
C VAL A 436 0.09 -22.60 -23.11
N GLY A 437 0.49 -21.40 -23.57
CA GLY A 437 -0.30 -20.16 -23.41
C GLY A 437 -1.46 -20.00 -24.40
N SER A 438 -1.54 -20.84 -25.43
CA SER A 438 -2.58 -20.79 -26.49
C SER A 438 -3.72 -21.79 -26.30
N TRP A 439 -3.67 -22.57 -25.22
CA TRP A 439 -4.63 -23.60 -24.93
C TRP A 439 -6.06 -23.05 -24.76
N GLU A 440 -7.03 -23.86 -25.16
CA GLU A 440 -8.45 -23.51 -25.09
C GLU A 440 -8.91 -23.42 -23.64
N VAL A 441 -9.94 -22.61 -23.39
CA VAL A 441 -10.58 -22.50 -22.07
C VAL A 441 -11.14 -23.87 -21.66
N ALA A 442 -10.81 -24.30 -20.44
CA ALA A 442 -11.36 -25.53 -19.87
C ALA A 442 -12.76 -25.28 -19.30
N PRO A 443 -13.62 -26.31 -19.18
CA PRO A 443 -14.92 -26.16 -18.53
C PRO A 443 -14.78 -25.60 -17.11
N GLU A 444 -15.72 -24.75 -16.70
CA GLU A 444 -15.74 -24.19 -15.36
C GLU A 444 -15.87 -25.29 -14.28
N PRO A 445 -15.25 -25.10 -13.11
CA PRO A 445 -15.43 -26.01 -12.00
C PRO A 445 -16.87 -26.02 -11.51
N SER A 446 -17.37 -27.21 -11.15
CA SER A 446 -18.68 -27.36 -10.52
C SER A 446 -18.75 -26.79 -9.11
N SER A 447 -17.61 -26.66 -8.42
CA SER A 447 -17.54 -26.10 -7.08
C SER A 447 -16.15 -25.54 -6.76
N VAL A 448 -16.12 -24.42 -6.03
CA VAL A 448 -14.94 -23.88 -5.36
C VAL A 448 -15.35 -23.62 -3.90
N THR A 449 -14.70 -24.29 -2.96
CA THR A 449 -14.99 -24.17 -1.53
C THR A 449 -13.74 -23.82 -0.74
N VAL A 450 -13.90 -23.00 0.29
CA VAL A 450 -12.82 -22.61 1.21
C VAL A 450 -13.07 -23.23 2.59
N GLN A 451 -12.13 -24.05 3.06
CA GLN A 451 -12.06 -24.49 4.46
C GLN A 451 -11.12 -23.55 5.21
N GLY A 452 -11.66 -22.82 6.20
CA GLY A 452 -10.86 -21.91 7.01
C GLY A 452 -9.76 -22.64 7.80
N GLY A 453 -8.65 -21.95 8.05
CA GLY A 453 -7.50 -22.49 8.76
C GLY A 453 -6.24 -21.67 8.50
N THR A 454 -5.12 -22.12 9.04
CA THR A 454 -3.79 -21.57 8.75
C THR A 454 -2.84 -22.71 8.38
N PRO A 455 -2.67 -23.03 7.09
CA PRO A 455 -3.24 -22.34 5.92
C PRO A 455 -4.74 -22.59 5.72
N SER A 456 -5.41 -21.69 5.00
CA SER A 456 -6.78 -21.91 4.50
C SER A 456 -6.74 -22.80 3.26
N ARG A 457 -7.68 -23.73 3.14
CA ARG A 457 -7.69 -24.74 2.07
C ARG A 457 -8.79 -24.47 1.05
N VAL A 458 -8.40 -24.18 -0.18
CA VAL A 458 -9.30 -24.01 -1.33
C VAL A 458 -9.38 -25.33 -2.09
N LEU A 459 -10.58 -25.90 -2.20
CA LEU A 459 -10.87 -27.10 -2.98
C LEU A 459 -11.67 -26.72 -4.23
N VAL A 460 -11.16 -27.09 -5.39
CA VAL A 460 -11.79 -26.90 -6.71
C VAL A 460 -12.16 -28.27 -7.27
N THR A 461 -13.40 -28.46 -7.73
CA THR A 461 -13.85 -29.76 -8.29
C THR A 461 -14.65 -29.64 -9.57
N TRP A 462 -14.52 -30.66 -10.42
CA TRP A 462 -15.29 -30.86 -11.66
C TRP A 462 -16.01 -32.21 -11.63
N PRO A 463 -17.05 -32.40 -12.46
CA PRO A 463 -17.58 -33.74 -12.73
C PRO A 463 -16.49 -34.65 -13.30
N ASN A 464 -16.58 -35.95 -13.00
CA ASN A 464 -15.61 -36.94 -13.48
C ASN A 464 -15.52 -36.91 -15.02
N ASN A 465 -14.31 -37.06 -15.54
CA ASN A 465 -13.96 -37.11 -16.95
C ASN A 465 -14.23 -35.83 -17.75
N THR A 466 -14.51 -34.71 -17.08
CA THR A 466 -14.64 -33.39 -17.72
C THR A 466 -13.33 -32.98 -18.40
N ILE A 467 -12.19 -33.24 -17.75
CA ILE A 467 -10.85 -32.95 -18.26
C ILE A 467 -10.05 -34.27 -18.22
N ALA A 468 -10.07 -35.01 -19.32
CA ALA A 468 -9.36 -36.28 -19.45
C ALA A 468 -8.44 -36.30 -20.68
N ASN A 469 -7.38 -37.11 -20.58
CA ASN A 469 -6.40 -37.39 -21.64
C ASN A 469 -5.74 -36.14 -22.23
N ARG A 470 -5.41 -35.18 -21.35
CA ARG A 470 -4.96 -33.82 -21.65
C ARG A 470 -4.14 -33.22 -20.51
N TRP A 471 -3.47 -32.10 -20.81
CA TRP A 471 -2.91 -31.21 -19.80
C TRP A 471 -3.90 -30.12 -19.40
N LEU A 472 -3.89 -29.75 -18.14
CA LEU A 472 -4.58 -28.61 -17.55
C LEU A 472 -3.55 -27.58 -17.09
N ARG A 473 -3.76 -26.33 -17.49
CA ARG A 473 -3.09 -25.13 -17.00
C ARG A 473 -4.06 -24.37 -16.10
N VAL A 474 -3.59 -23.98 -14.91
CA VAL A 474 -4.37 -23.29 -13.89
C VAL A 474 -3.65 -22.01 -13.52
N THR A 475 -4.28 -20.85 -13.71
CA THR A 475 -3.77 -19.58 -13.18
C THR A 475 -4.59 -19.20 -11.95
N VAL A 476 -3.95 -19.03 -10.81
CA VAL A 476 -4.54 -18.38 -9.62
C VAL A 476 -4.26 -16.88 -9.75
N LYS A 477 -5.30 -16.07 -9.86
CA LYS A 477 -5.16 -14.62 -10.09
C LYS A 477 -4.60 -13.94 -8.84
N ALA A 478 -3.85 -12.86 -9.02
CA ALA A 478 -3.58 -11.88 -7.97
C ALA A 478 -4.71 -10.85 -7.96
N ASN A 479 -5.55 -10.88 -6.92
CA ASN A 479 -6.65 -9.94 -6.74
C ASN A 479 -7.00 -9.81 -5.25
N ALA A 480 -8.04 -9.04 -4.94
CA ALA A 480 -8.50 -8.80 -3.57
C ALA A 480 -8.95 -10.08 -2.84
N ASN A 481 -9.52 -11.06 -3.55
CA ASN A 481 -10.01 -12.31 -2.94
C ASN A 481 -8.85 -13.24 -2.57
N THR A 482 -7.86 -13.38 -3.45
CA THR A 482 -6.73 -14.31 -3.25
C THR A 482 -5.59 -13.70 -2.45
N GLY A 483 -5.41 -12.38 -2.46
CA GLY A 483 -4.34 -11.67 -1.75
C GLY A 483 -2.92 -11.93 -2.26
N LEU A 484 -2.77 -12.61 -3.40
CA LEU A 484 -1.46 -12.93 -3.98
C LEU A 484 -0.80 -11.67 -4.55
N ALA A 485 0.52 -11.56 -4.40
CA ALA A 485 1.29 -10.43 -4.93
C ALA A 485 1.41 -10.45 -6.47
N ALA A 486 1.38 -11.65 -7.07
CA ALA A 486 1.38 -11.87 -8.50
C ALA A 486 0.60 -13.16 -8.84
N PRO A 487 0.02 -13.29 -10.06
CA PRO A 487 -0.64 -14.51 -10.45
C PRO A 487 0.33 -15.70 -10.44
N GLU A 488 -0.13 -16.86 -9.98
CA GLU A 488 0.65 -18.10 -9.99
C GLU A 488 0.05 -19.11 -10.97
N VAL A 489 0.89 -19.79 -11.76
CA VAL A 489 0.46 -20.72 -12.81
C VAL A 489 0.94 -22.13 -12.53
N PHE A 490 0.03 -23.09 -12.60
CA PHE A 490 0.25 -24.50 -12.33
C PHE A 490 -0.18 -25.40 -13.48
N TYR A 491 0.44 -26.57 -13.59
CA TYR A 491 0.16 -27.56 -14.63
C TYR A 491 0.03 -28.97 -14.05
N VAL A 492 -0.90 -29.73 -14.59
CA VAL A 492 -1.05 -31.17 -14.35
C VAL A 492 -1.61 -31.85 -15.59
N GLY A 493 -1.12 -33.03 -15.88
CA GLY A 493 -1.57 -33.84 -17.00
C GLY A 493 -2.41 -35.02 -16.54
N HIS A 494 -3.20 -35.56 -17.45
CA HIS A 494 -3.90 -36.81 -17.26
C HIS A 494 -3.83 -37.68 -18.51
N LEU A 495 -3.47 -38.95 -18.36
CA LEU A 495 -3.63 -39.98 -19.38
C LEU A 495 -4.07 -41.28 -18.72
N GLN A 496 -5.32 -41.70 -18.97
CA GLN A 496 -5.90 -42.84 -18.26
C GLN A 496 -5.11 -44.12 -18.51
N GLY A 497 -4.71 -44.79 -17.43
CA GLY A 497 -3.96 -46.04 -17.47
C GLY A 497 -2.45 -45.91 -17.69
N GLU A 498 -1.91 -44.71 -17.92
CA GLU A 498 -0.47 -44.52 -18.09
C GLU A 498 0.28 -44.63 -16.75
N SER A 499 1.36 -45.42 -16.71
CA SER A 499 2.15 -45.67 -15.51
C SER A 499 3.65 -45.84 -15.79
N THR A 500 4.08 -45.87 -17.06
CA THR A 500 5.48 -46.13 -17.44
C THR A 500 6.29 -44.88 -17.71
N GLY A 501 5.64 -43.77 -18.09
CA GLY A 501 6.29 -42.48 -18.33
C GLY A 501 6.56 -42.21 -19.80
N PRO A 502 7.23 -41.09 -20.11
CA PRO A 502 7.36 -40.66 -21.49
C PRO A 502 8.53 -41.35 -22.22
N ASP A 503 8.32 -41.67 -23.49
CA ASP A 503 9.35 -42.08 -24.44
C ASP A 503 9.21 -41.26 -25.72
N GLY A 504 10.32 -40.83 -26.31
CA GLY A 504 10.32 -40.02 -27.53
C GLY A 504 9.52 -38.70 -27.44
N GLY A 505 9.36 -38.13 -26.24
CA GLY A 505 8.58 -36.90 -26.01
C GLY A 505 7.06 -37.10 -25.91
N LYS A 506 6.61 -38.33 -25.66
CA LYS A 506 5.19 -38.66 -25.48
C LYS A 506 5.02 -39.67 -24.37
N PHE A 507 3.91 -39.58 -23.67
CA PHE A 507 3.36 -40.65 -22.85
C PHE A 507 2.49 -41.53 -23.73
N THR A 508 2.56 -42.85 -23.59
CA THR A 508 1.79 -43.80 -24.42
C THR A 508 1.33 -44.95 -23.56
N VAL A 509 0.04 -45.25 -23.53
CA VAL A 509 -0.47 -46.39 -22.76
C VAL A 509 -0.05 -47.70 -23.43
N LEU A 510 0.82 -48.45 -22.77
CA LEU A 510 1.42 -49.69 -23.23
C LEU A 510 0.78 -50.91 -22.57
N VAL A 511 1.12 -52.08 -23.12
CA VAL A 511 0.83 -53.36 -22.46
C VAL A 511 1.56 -53.47 -21.11
N ALA A 512 2.70 -52.80 -20.96
CA ALA A 512 3.47 -52.77 -19.71
C ALA A 512 2.65 -52.19 -18.54
N ASP A 513 1.82 -51.16 -18.78
CA ASP A 513 0.95 -50.58 -17.76
C ASP A 513 -0.09 -51.58 -17.27
N ILE A 514 -0.69 -52.33 -18.20
CA ILE A 514 -1.66 -53.38 -17.87
C ILE A 514 -1.00 -54.48 -17.05
N LEU A 515 0.25 -54.85 -17.39
CA LEU A 515 1.01 -55.85 -16.62
C LEU A 515 1.35 -55.35 -15.22
N ALA A 516 1.64 -54.05 -15.04
CA ALA A 516 1.86 -53.45 -13.73
C ALA A 516 0.60 -53.52 -12.85
N ILE A 517 -0.57 -53.18 -13.40
CA ILE A 517 -1.85 -53.30 -12.70
C ILE A 517 -2.14 -54.77 -12.36
N ARG A 518 -1.94 -55.68 -13.32
CA ARG A 518 -2.15 -57.12 -13.12
C ARG A 518 -1.30 -57.68 -11.98
N ALA A 519 -0.05 -57.23 -11.86
CA ALA A 519 0.85 -57.65 -10.78
C ALA A 519 0.39 -57.15 -9.40
N ALA A 520 -0.42 -56.09 -9.35
CA ALA A 520 -0.90 -55.47 -8.13
C ALA A 520 -2.32 -55.90 -7.72
N LEU A 521 -2.97 -56.80 -8.46
CA LEU A 521 -4.35 -57.24 -8.17
C LEU A 521 -4.54 -57.64 -6.69
N THR A 522 -5.69 -57.27 -6.14
CA THR A 522 -6.12 -57.48 -4.74
C THR A 522 -5.31 -56.75 -3.67
N GLN A 523 -4.29 -55.98 -4.05
CA GLN A 523 -3.55 -55.14 -3.11
C GLN A 523 -4.39 -53.93 -2.73
N SER A 524 -4.32 -53.52 -1.45
CA SER A 524 -4.85 -52.24 -1.02
C SER A 524 -4.01 -51.10 -1.61
N ALA A 525 -4.69 -50.04 -2.01
CA ALA A 525 -4.12 -48.87 -2.66
C ALA A 525 -4.46 -47.60 -1.88
N ALA A 526 -3.54 -46.63 -1.93
CA ALA A 526 -3.79 -45.26 -1.50
C ALA A 526 -4.25 -44.40 -2.69
N ALA A 527 -4.76 -43.19 -2.45
CA ALA A 527 -5.18 -42.26 -3.50
C ALA A 527 -4.07 -41.98 -4.55
N SER A 528 -2.80 -42.01 -4.15
CA SER A 528 -1.64 -41.81 -5.03
C SER A 528 -1.27 -43.02 -5.89
N SER A 529 -1.98 -44.13 -5.78
CA SER A 529 -1.70 -45.36 -6.54
C SER A 529 -1.92 -45.15 -8.03
N ILE A 530 -0.92 -45.49 -8.84
CA ILE A 530 -1.02 -45.48 -10.32
C ILE A 530 -1.63 -46.77 -10.88
N VAL A 531 -1.87 -47.78 -10.04
CA VAL A 531 -2.42 -49.08 -10.46
C VAL A 531 -3.87 -49.30 -10.01
N ASP A 532 -4.37 -48.47 -9.10
CA ASP A 532 -5.78 -48.33 -8.75
C ASP A 532 -6.31 -47.10 -9.51
N LEU A 533 -6.82 -47.33 -10.72
CA LEU A 533 -7.26 -46.27 -11.63
C LEU A 533 -8.64 -45.77 -11.22
N ASP A 534 -9.50 -46.65 -10.72
CA ASP A 534 -10.81 -46.31 -10.22
C ASP A 534 -10.85 -45.83 -8.76
N LYS A 535 -9.67 -45.64 -8.15
CA LYS A 535 -9.50 -45.03 -6.81
C LYS A 535 -10.48 -45.60 -5.80
N SER A 536 -10.70 -46.91 -5.87
CA SER A 536 -11.60 -47.65 -4.99
C SER A 536 -10.90 -48.06 -3.68
N GLY A 537 -9.57 -48.00 -3.63
CA GLY A 537 -8.77 -48.40 -2.47
C GLY A 537 -8.25 -49.84 -2.56
N VAL A 538 -8.58 -50.57 -3.62
CA VAL A 538 -8.10 -51.91 -3.91
C VAL A 538 -7.91 -52.05 -5.42
N VAL A 539 -6.80 -52.67 -5.85
CA VAL A 539 -6.57 -52.92 -7.29
C VAL A 539 -7.44 -54.09 -7.77
N LEU A 540 -8.30 -53.84 -8.75
CA LEU A 540 -9.30 -54.76 -9.26
C LEU A 540 -9.08 -55.07 -10.75
N VAL A 541 -9.79 -56.09 -11.25
CA VAL A 541 -9.82 -56.40 -12.69
C VAL A 541 -10.42 -55.23 -13.49
N ALA A 542 -11.27 -54.42 -12.88
CA ALA A 542 -11.80 -53.20 -13.48
C ALA A 542 -10.67 -52.23 -13.90
N ASP A 543 -9.59 -52.12 -13.13
CA ASP A 543 -8.43 -51.28 -13.48
C ASP A 543 -7.70 -51.81 -14.71
N ILE A 544 -7.56 -53.13 -14.83
CA ILE A 544 -6.98 -53.77 -16.04
C ILE A 544 -7.83 -53.42 -17.26
N LEU A 545 -9.16 -53.51 -17.15
CA LEU A 545 -10.07 -53.20 -18.24
C LEU A 545 -10.02 -51.71 -18.60
N ALA A 546 -9.92 -50.83 -17.59
CA ALA A 546 -9.79 -49.40 -17.77
C ALA A 546 -8.50 -49.03 -18.51
N ALA A 547 -7.34 -49.58 -18.14
CA ALA A 547 -6.09 -49.37 -18.86
C ALA A 547 -6.13 -49.98 -20.27
N ARG A 548 -6.66 -51.20 -20.40
CA ARG A 548 -6.75 -51.90 -21.68
C ARG A 548 -7.57 -51.13 -22.71
N SER A 549 -8.62 -50.44 -22.27
CA SER A 549 -9.46 -49.60 -23.16
C SER A 549 -8.71 -48.40 -23.75
N GLN A 550 -7.56 -48.04 -23.17
CA GLN A 550 -6.74 -46.89 -23.55
C GLN A 550 -5.43 -47.27 -24.24
N LEU A 551 -5.20 -48.56 -24.55
CA LEU A 551 -3.99 -48.98 -25.25
C LEU A 551 -3.73 -48.12 -26.49
N THR A 552 -2.47 -47.72 -26.68
CA THR A 552 -1.99 -46.86 -27.77
C THR A 552 -2.47 -45.40 -27.72
N GLN A 553 -3.24 -45.00 -26.72
CA GLN A 553 -3.50 -43.58 -26.49
C GLN A 553 -2.20 -42.89 -26.09
N GLU A 554 -2.00 -41.68 -26.62
CA GLU A 554 -0.79 -40.90 -26.39
C GLU A 554 -1.12 -39.54 -25.79
N LEU A 555 -0.19 -38.94 -25.05
CA LEU A 555 -0.22 -37.54 -24.66
C LEU A 555 1.17 -36.93 -24.86
N THR A 556 1.25 -35.77 -25.51
CA THR A 556 2.54 -35.09 -25.71
C THR A 556 3.16 -34.69 -24.38
N GLN A 557 4.46 -34.94 -24.21
CA GLN A 557 5.23 -34.39 -23.11
C GLN A 557 5.50 -32.91 -23.36
N ILE A 558 5.25 -32.04 -22.37
CA ILE A 558 5.33 -30.58 -22.53
C ILE A 558 6.45 -29.96 -21.70
N THR A 559 6.90 -28.80 -22.15
CA THR A 559 7.80 -27.91 -21.41
C THR A 559 7.03 -26.66 -20.97
N ILE A 560 6.87 -26.47 -19.67
CA ILE A 560 6.27 -25.25 -19.13
C ILE A 560 7.32 -24.12 -19.10
N PRO A 561 6.93 -22.85 -19.34
CA PRO A 561 7.85 -21.74 -19.44
C PRO A 561 8.40 -21.31 -18.08
N ALA A 562 9.42 -20.44 -18.13
CA ALA A 562 9.84 -19.69 -16.95
C ALA A 562 8.83 -18.57 -16.63
N SER A 563 8.65 -18.26 -15.35
CA SER A 563 7.84 -17.14 -14.90
C SER A 563 8.32 -15.83 -15.55
N GLY A 564 7.38 -15.08 -16.16
CA GLY A 564 7.67 -13.85 -16.92
C GLY A 564 8.01 -14.05 -18.41
N GLY A 565 8.10 -15.29 -18.89
CA GLY A 565 8.33 -15.63 -20.30
C GLY A 565 7.05 -15.72 -21.12
N GLY A 566 6.39 -14.59 -21.39
CA GLY A 566 5.49 -14.41 -22.54
C GLY A 566 4.38 -15.43 -22.75
N GLY A 567 3.26 -15.28 -22.05
CA GLY A 567 2.06 -16.10 -22.28
C GLY A 567 0.80 -15.55 -21.62
N GLY A 568 0.74 -14.23 -21.39
CA GLY A 568 -0.51 -13.53 -21.07
C GLY A 568 -1.36 -13.38 -22.33
N GLY A 569 -1.80 -14.50 -22.91
CA GLY A 569 -2.87 -14.50 -23.89
C GLY A 569 -4.16 -14.19 -23.15
N ALA A 570 -4.50 -12.91 -23.05
CA ALA A 570 -5.85 -12.50 -22.74
C ALA A 570 -6.77 -13.10 -23.82
N PHE A 571 -7.46 -14.19 -23.48
CA PHE A 571 -8.77 -14.40 -24.07
C PHE A 571 -9.61 -13.24 -23.56
N ALA A 572 -9.79 -12.24 -24.42
CA ALA A 572 -10.81 -11.23 -24.25
C ALA A 572 -12.14 -11.98 -24.14
N GLU A 573 -12.61 -12.20 -22.91
CA GLU A 573 -14.03 -12.34 -22.73
C GLU A 573 -14.67 -11.03 -23.18
N ASP A 574 -15.75 -11.23 -23.92
CA ASP A 574 -16.64 -10.28 -24.55
C ASP A 574 -17.16 -9.24 -23.54
N SER A 575 -16.28 -8.31 -23.15
CA SER A 575 -16.69 -6.98 -22.73
C SER A 575 -16.95 -6.23 -24.01
N GLN A 576 -18.22 -6.01 -24.32
CA GLN A 576 -18.67 -5.20 -25.43
C GLN A 576 -17.86 -3.90 -25.48
N LEU A 577 -17.02 -3.80 -26.51
CA LEU A 577 -16.29 -2.60 -26.86
C LEU A 577 -17.31 -1.51 -27.24
N ILE A 578 -17.60 -0.62 -26.29
CA ILE A 578 -17.77 0.79 -26.61
C ILE A 578 -16.40 1.25 -27.11
N SER A 579 -16.16 1.05 -28.40
CA SER A 579 -15.05 1.67 -29.10
C SER A 579 -15.52 3.04 -29.58
N GLU A 580 -15.48 4.03 -28.68
CA GLU A 580 -15.34 5.40 -29.13
C GLU A 580 -13.84 5.71 -29.30
N PRO A 581 -13.42 6.31 -30.42
CA PRO A 581 -12.02 6.62 -30.63
C PRO A 581 -11.58 7.75 -29.70
N LEU A 582 -10.48 7.53 -28.98
CA LEU A 582 -9.67 8.60 -28.40
C LEU A 582 -9.06 9.44 -29.54
N GLN A 583 -9.86 10.35 -30.08
CA GLN A 583 -9.39 11.64 -30.55
C GLN A 583 -9.68 12.63 -29.43
N GLN A 584 -8.78 12.73 -28.46
CA GLN A 584 -8.80 13.86 -27.54
C GLN A 584 -8.31 15.07 -28.34
N GLU A 585 -9.29 15.88 -28.78
CA GLU A 585 -9.06 17.24 -29.23
C GLU A 585 -8.23 17.97 -28.17
N TYR A 586 -6.97 18.20 -28.51
CA TYR A 586 -6.25 19.37 -28.05
C TYR A 586 -6.85 20.59 -28.80
N GLN A 587 -8.03 21.03 -28.36
CA GLN A 587 -8.58 22.33 -28.68
C GLN A 587 -9.04 23.00 -27.38
N PHE A 588 -8.11 23.12 -26.44
CA PHE A 588 -8.13 24.25 -25.52
C PHE A 588 -7.87 25.51 -26.35
N ASP A 589 -8.96 26.18 -26.69
CA ASP A 589 -9.15 27.63 -26.66
C ASP A 589 -7.87 28.50 -26.77
N LEU A 590 -7.23 28.47 -27.94
CA LEU A 590 -6.28 29.51 -28.37
C LEU A 590 -6.87 30.43 -29.46
N SER A 591 -8.13 30.22 -29.84
CA SER A 591 -8.82 31.00 -30.86
C SER A 591 -9.65 32.18 -30.30
N ASN A 592 -9.94 32.24 -28.99
CA ASN A 592 -10.61 33.40 -28.39
C ASN A 592 -9.70 34.36 -27.59
N GLN A 593 -8.41 34.09 -27.42
CA GLN A 593 -7.47 35.01 -26.75
C GLN A 593 -6.51 35.76 -27.69
N MET A 594 -6.66 35.64 -29.01
CA MET A 594 -5.82 36.34 -29.99
C MET A 594 -6.56 37.39 -30.83
N LEU A 595 -7.75 37.83 -30.42
CA LEU A 595 -8.47 38.91 -31.10
C LEU A 595 -8.23 40.31 -30.53
N ASN A 596 -7.47 40.47 -29.43
CA ASN A 596 -7.18 41.80 -28.85
C ASN A 596 -5.78 41.93 -28.19
N ALA A 597 -4.78 41.13 -28.61
CA ALA A 597 -3.42 41.28 -28.09
C ALA A 597 -2.69 42.45 -28.77
N THR A 598 -2.18 43.39 -27.97
CA THR A 598 -1.43 44.54 -28.48
C THR A 598 -0.03 44.12 -28.99
N PRO A 599 0.60 44.88 -29.90
CA PRO A 599 1.95 44.56 -30.41
C PRO A 599 3.02 44.38 -29.33
N ALA A 600 2.81 44.94 -28.13
CA ALA A 600 3.71 44.78 -26.98
C ALA A 600 3.62 43.39 -26.31
N GLN A 601 2.45 42.73 -26.38
CA GLN A 601 2.22 41.40 -25.80
C GLN A 601 2.75 40.25 -26.69
N VAL A 602 2.94 40.52 -27.99
CA VAL A 602 3.60 39.58 -28.92
C VAL A 602 5.12 39.57 -28.73
N ALA A 603 5.71 40.70 -28.30
CA ALA A 603 7.15 40.85 -28.09
C ALA A 603 7.68 40.25 -26.77
N SER A 604 6.81 39.94 -25.80
CA SER A 604 7.19 39.28 -24.54
C SER A 604 7.25 37.76 -24.65
N VAL A 605 6.45 37.15 -25.54
CA VAL A 605 6.48 35.69 -25.79
C VAL A 605 7.69 35.28 -26.64
N GLN A 606 8.20 36.16 -27.49
CA GLN A 606 9.42 35.91 -28.28
C GLN A 606 10.75 36.08 -27.50
N ARG A 607 10.71 36.50 -26.22
CA ARG A 607 11.92 36.64 -25.38
C ARG A 607 12.13 35.50 -24.36
N GLN A 608 11.31 34.45 -24.38
CA GLN A 608 11.42 33.30 -23.46
C GLN A 608 12.03 32.04 -24.10
N LEU A 609 12.67 32.17 -25.28
CA LEU A 609 13.32 31.08 -26.02
C LEU A 609 14.84 31.26 -26.21
N GLU A 610 15.48 32.16 -25.46
CA GLU A 610 16.94 32.30 -25.44
C GLU A 610 17.51 31.75 -24.12
N LEU A 611 18.11 30.55 -24.15
CA LEU A 611 18.91 30.01 -23.05
C LEU A 611 20.29 30.70 -23.00
N PRO A 612 20.82 31.05 -21.81
CA PRO A 612 22.14 31.69 -21.70
C PRO A 612 23.28 30.72 -21.99
N THR A 613 24.26 31.21 -22.75
CA THR A 613 25.55 30.59 -23.06
C THR A 613 26.46 30.50 -21.84
N GLY A 614 27.06 29.34 -21.55
CA GLY A 614 28.27 29.27 -20.72
C GLY A 614 28.59 27.91 -20.09
N ALA A 615 29.26 27.03 -20.83
CA ALA A 615 30.07 25.95 -20.24
C ALA A 615 31.38 25.81 -21.02
N PRO A 616 32.55 25.60 -20.39
CA PRO A 616 33.70 25.05 -21.06
C PRO A 616 33.77 23.52 -20.87
N ALA A 617 33.53 22.85 -21.99
CA ALA A 617 34.00 21.54 -22.48
C ALA A 617 34.82 20.60 -21.57
N ARG A 618 34.53 19.30 -21.69
CA ARG A 618 35.39 18.36 -22.46
C ARG A 618 34.71 17.02 -22.84
N ARG A 619 34.66 16.80 -24.16
CA ARG A 619 34.84 15.57 -24.99
C ARG A 619 34.40 14.23 -24.37
N GLY A 620 33.60 13.39 -25.00
CA GLY A 620 33.13 13.19 -26.38
C GLY A 620 32.40 11.83 -26.39
N VAL A 621 31.90 11.21 -27.44
CA VAL A 621 31.90 11.35 -28.90
C VAL A 621 30.66 10.56 -29.34
N HIS A 622 29.90 11.17 -30.26
CA HIS A 622 28.93 10.59 -31.19
C HIS A 622 27.73 9.75 -30.68
N ALA A 623 26.60 10.46 -30.58
CA ALA A 623 25.27 10.00 -30.92
C ALA A 623 25.08 9.81 -32.45
N VAL A 624 23.96 9.19 -32.83
CA VAL A 624 23.00 9.53 -33.92
C VAL A 624 22.16 8.24 -34.15
N ASN A 625 21.00 8.08 -33.50
CA ASN A 625 19.65 8.50 -33.94
C ASN A 625 19.38 8.33 -35.43
N ASN A 626 18.37 7.54 -35.81
CA ASN A 626 17.19 8.17 -36.40
C ASN A 626 15.95 7.27 -36.36
N THR A 627 14.87 7.90 -35.92
CA THR A 627 13.47 7.50 -36.07
C THR A 627 12.96 7.85 -37.48
N SER A 628 11.77 7.29 -37.77
CA SER A 628 10.68 7.88 -38.55
C SER A 628 10.50 7.55 -40.05
N SER A 629 9.42 6.77 -40.26
CA SER A 629 8.26 7.02 -41.14
C SER A 629 8.38 6.98 -42.67
N HIS A 630 7.61 6.05 -43.24
CA HIS A 630 6.77 6.14 -44.45
C HIS A 630 7.04 7.29 -45.45
N ARG A 631 7.45 6.91 -46.66
CA ARG A 631 6.96 7.55 -47.89
C ARG A 631 6.95 6.56 -49.05
N SER A 632 5.86 6.61 -49.82
CA SER A 632 5.50 5.70 -50.88
C SER A 632 5.81 6.27 -52.28
N VAL A 633 6.07 5.36 -53.22
CA VAL A 633 5.78 5.42 -54.67
C VAL A 633 6.76 6.12 -55.64
N ARG A 634 7.18 5.32 -56.64
CA ARG A 634 7.58 5.57 -58.06
C ARG A 634 9.03 5.88 -58.45
N ASP A 635 9.58 4.88 -59.14
CA ASP A 635 10.25 4.87 -60.45
C ASP A 635 11.77 5.12 -60.62
N LEU A 636 12.30 4.29 -61.55
CA LEU A 636 13.59 4.25 -62.27
C LEU A 636 14.75 3.49 -61.60
N ALA A 637 15.54 2.61 -62.23
CA ALA A 637 15.46 1.69 -63.39
C ALA A 637 16.86 1.03 -63.48
N LEU A 638 16.91 -0.28 -63.81
CA LEU A 638 18.02 -1.05 -64.48
C LEU A 638 19.42 -1.01 -63.81
N SER A 639 20.13 -2.10 -63.50
CA SER A 639 20.50 -3.32 -64.25
C SER A 639 21.32 -4.20 -63.27
N THR A 640 21.37 -5.52 -63.23
CA THR A 640 21.65 -6.53 -64.27
C THR A 640 21.26 -7.93 -63.76
N TRP A 641 20.91 -8.79 -64.69
CA TRP A 641 20.47 -10.18 -64.55
C TRP A 641 21.56 -11.16 -64.07
N ASN A 642 21.17 -12.18 -63.28
CA ASN A 642 21.30 -13.59 -63.69
C ASN A 642 20.57 -14.56 -62.74
N LEU A 643 19.49 -15.16 -63.24
CA LEU A 643 18.89 -16.46 -62.84
C LEU A 643 18.59 -17.19 -64.17
N PRO A 644 18.65 -18.53 -64.31
CA PRO A 644 17.64 -19.47 -63.73
C PRO A 644 18.17 -20.94 -63.58
N PRO A 645 17.36 -22.03 -63.39
CA PRO A 645 15.88 -22.18 -63.28
C PRO A 645 15.37 -22.97 -62.03
N ARG A 646 14.30 -22.50 -61.36
CA ARG A 646 12.87 -22.84 -61.50
C ARG A 646 12.48 -24.33 -61.30
N ARG A 647 11.65 -24.60 -60.29
CA ARG A 647 10.18 -24.74 -60.45
C ARG A 647 9.48 -24.91 -59.09
N SER A 648 8.63 -23.95 -58.77
CA SER A 648 7.55 -24.03 -57.80
C SER A 648 6.32 -24.70 -58.42
N LEU A 649 5.53 -25.42 -57.63
CA LEU A 649 4.12 -25.69 -57.94
C LEU A 649 3.26 -25.25 -56.77
N LYS A 650 2.29 -24.39 -57.09
CA LYS A 650 1.27 -23.79 -56.25
C LYS A 650 -0.04 -24.53 -56.58
N LEU A 651 -0.79 -24.98 -55.57
CA LEU A 651 -2.22 -25.33 -55.69
C LEU A 651 -2.89 -24.68 -54.47
N LEU A 652 -3.53 -23.50 -54.59
CA LEU A 652 -4.93 -23.28 -55.02
C LEU A 652 -5.95 -24.14 -54.26
N GLU A 653 -6.56 -23.50 -53.28
CA GLU A 653 -7.83 -23.89 -52.65
C GLU A 653 -8.94 -23.97 -53.71
N THR A 654 -9.72 -25.04 -53.65
CA THR A 654 -11.08 -25.06 -54.20
C THR A 654 -11.99 -25.77 -53.21
N SER A 655 -12.97 -25.02 -52.74
CA SER A 655 -14.20 -25.45 -52.08
C SER A 655 -14.96 -26.52 -52.87
N ASN A 656 -15.20 -27.71 -52.29
CA ASN A 656 -16.56 -28.23 -52.06
C ASN A 656 -16.55 -29.62 -51.41
N SER A 657 -17.48 -29.79 -50.48
CA SER A 657 -17.88 -31.04 -49.84
C SER A 657 -18.56 -31.97 -50.85
N ALA A 658 -18.34 -33.28 -50.70
CA ALA A 658 -18.85 -34.38 -51.52
C ALA A 658 -18.10 -34.65 -52.84
N SER A 659 -16.95 -35.34 -52.76
CA SER A 659 -16.47 -36.37 -53.71
C SER A 659 -15.09 -36.91 -53.30
N ARG A 660 -15.03 -37.96 -52.45
CA ARG A 660 -13.93 -38.95 -52.40
C ARG A 660 -14.32 -40.16 -51.52
N ALA A 661 -15.41 -40.80 -51.93
CA ALA A 661 -15.63 -42.22 -51.68
C ALA A 661 -15.19 -42.97 -52.97
N ARG A 662 -14.55 -44.13 -52.79
CA ARG A 662 -13.98 -45.06 -53.80
C ARG A 662 -12.54 -44.78 -54.25
N LEU A 663 -11.60 -45.28 -53.45
CA LEU A 663 -10.67 -46.28 -53.97
C LEU A 663 -10.88 -47.55 -53.12
N VAL A 664 -11.17 -48.63 -53.82
CA VAL A 664 -11.66 -49.93 -53.36
C VAL A 664 -10.49 -50.93 -53.42
N ASP A 665 -10.49 -51.88 -52.49
CA ASP A 665 -9.82 -53.18 -52.51
C ASP A 665 -8.31 -53.26 -52.77
N LEU A 666 -7.56 -53.60 -51.72
CA LEU A 666 -6.57 -54.69 -51.69
C LEU A 666 -5.88 -54.72 -50.31
N LEU A 667 -5.74 -55.93 -49.76
CA LEU A 667 -5.00 -56.35 -48.55
C LEU A 667 -5.82 -56.60 -47.27
N PHE A 668 -6.80 -57.51 -47.38
CA PHE A 668 -7.01 -58.56 -46.37
C PHE A 668 -7.12 -59.89 -47.10
N ASP A 669 -6.06 -60.71 -47.03
CA ASP A 669 -6.09 -62.16 -46.87
C ASP A 669 -4.69 -62.76 -47.12
N SER A 670 -3.99 -63.11 -46.04
CA SER A 670 -3.36 -64.42 -45.93
C SER A 670 -2.82 -64.65 -44.51
N VAL A 671 -3.20 -65.80 -43.97
CA VAL A 671 -2.62 -66.58 -42.87
C VAL A 671 -3.38 -66.52 -41.54
N SER A 672 -4.53 -67.21 -41.52
CA SER A 672 -4.92 -68.07 -40.41
C SER A 672 -4.92 -69.54 -40.86
N GLU A 673 -4.52 -70.41 -39.94
CA GLU A 673 -4.62 -71.88 -39.92
C GLU A 673 -3.52 -72.72 -40.60
N PHE A 674 -2.62 -73.25 -39.76
CA PHE A 674 -2.35 -74.68 -39.76
C PHE A 674 -2.07 -75.21 -38.34
N ALA A 675 -2.95 -76.14 -37.93
CA ALA A 675 -2.77 -77.28 -37.03
C ALA A 675 -2.49 -77.10 -35.52
N SER A 676 -3.52 -77.50 -34.77
CA SER A 676 -3.48 -78.18 -33.48
C SER A 676 -2.70 -79.50 -33.48
N ASP A 677 -2.18 -79.83 -32.28
CA ASP A 677 -1.80 -81.14 -31.72
C ASP A 677 -0.50 -81.87 -32.14
N ILE A 678 0.39 -81.98 -31.14
CA ILE A 678 1.13 -83.14 -30.57
C ILE A 678 2.14 -82.48 -29.60
N GLY A 679 2.21 -82.68 -28.29
CA GLY A 679 2.03 -83.89 -27.47
C GLY A 679 3.38 -84.20 -26.78
N TYR A 680 3.41 -84.16 -25.45
CA TYR A 680 4.43 -84.73 -24.54
C TYR A 680 5.91 -84.35 -24.72
N PHE A 681 6.47 -83.58 -23.79
CA PHE A 681 7.43 -84.01 -22.74
C PHE A 681 7.76 -82.87 -21.77
#